data_AF-A0A946ZX88-F1
#
_entry.id   AF-A0A946ZX88-F1
#
_cell.length_a   1.000
_cell.length_b   1.000
_cell.length_c   1.000
_cell.angle_alpha   90.00
_cell.angle_beta   90.00
_cell.angle_gamma   90.00
#
_symmetry.space_group_name_H-M   'P 1'
#
loop_
_entity.id
_entity.type
_entity.pdbx_description
1 polymer ?
#
loop_
_entity_poly.entity_id
_entity_poly.type
_entity_poly.pdbx_seq_one_letter_code
_entity_poly.pdbx_strand_id
1 'polypeptide(L)'
;MRIKSYFLFLFLLSAIFGQSQQNPLQAMDSVAQMKWVNDTYKGMTLEEKIGQLFMVLVASDQDKASTDKIKTLIAEEHLGGIIFSTGGPVRQAKLTNEYQALSKVPLMIGMDAEWGLAMRLDSTFAYPWNMTLGAIKDSNIIEEVGFRIGSHAKRLGVHFNFAPDVDININPRNPIIGNRSFGEDRENVARKGAAFVRGMSRAGVLSSGKHFPGHGDTATDSHKDLPVIPFERERLDSIEMYPYKELIKAGVSGVMVAHLNVPALEPDEKRPSSLSSSIISGTLKNELGFKGLVLTDALNMKGVTDFAGDTNAELQAFLAGNDILLMPKDIKAARVAITEAYKQGKIKETRLSASVKKILMAKYKVGLNTYQKVEINNLYNDLNTTEDHLLYEKAFENAITLVKNEVSLLPVKNLENKKIAYVPMGDDSGDPFHQALQQYTEVTKVVGKDIGTLKKNLEGYNVVIVGFHKSNDSPWKPYKFSEKELYWLAELGRSRSFNLVLSVFTKPYALLDLVNYNDIDALVLGYQNSVIAQQKTAEVIFGAIPAKGVLPVTLGSDYSAGHGILSKSLGRLGYSIPERVGIDGTLLSEVDNLVQNGIDSLMYPGAQVLVARRGKVIYNRNFGKPTYDSVDSITSDHLYDLASLTKILATLPVVMAMEEEGKISLNDTFGELIQAYDTTDLKNVTVLKALSHYGRLPSWIAFYLSTLDKNRKPSSEFYRSRPGPGYSIEVTKNLYLSDAYQDSIYNRIGRQSLKSNRYRYSDVAYYVMKKYIEDTYKQSLDKLAREKYFAPLGTNNTGYRPLDYFDKNRIVPS
;
A
#
# COMPACT_ATOMS: atom_id res chain seq x y z
N MET A 1 -30.56 -58.67 -39.06
CA MET A 1 -30.22 -57.27 -38.75
C MET A 1 -30.90 -56.93 -37.43
N ARG A 2 -30.37 -57.18 -36.23
CA ARG A 2 -29.06 -56.86 -35.62
C ARG A 2 -28.76 -55.36 -35.52
N ILE A 3 -28.80 -54.91 -34.25
CA ILE A 3 -28.00 -53.86 -33.61
C ILE A 3 -28.52 -52.43 -33.80
N LYS A 4 -29.17 -51.89 -32.76
CA LYS A 4 -29.00 -50.51 -32.21
C LYS A 4 -30.09 -50.21 -31.16
N SER A 5 -29.93 -50.65 -29.90
CA SER A 5 -30.71 -50.07 -28.77
C SER A 5 -30.00 -50.08 -27.40
N TYR A 6 -28.71 -50.38 -27.31
CA TYR A 6 -28.01 -50.45 -26.01
C TYR A 6 -26.95 -49.36 -25.76
N PHE A 7 -26.89 -48.30 -26.56
CA PHE A 7 -25.86 -47.25 -26.42
C PHE A 7 -26.33 -45.93 -25.80
N LEU A 8 -27.61 -45.79 -25.43
CA LEU A 8 -28.15 -44.51 -24.93
C LEU A 8 -28.47 -44.48 -23.43
N PHE A 9 -28.10 -45.51 -22.66
CA PHE A 9 -28.35 -45.56 -21.21
C PHE A 9 -27.10 -45.50 -20.34
N LEU A 10 -25.91 -45.33 -20.94
CA LEU A 10 -24.62 -45.27 -20.23
C LEU A 10 -23.96 -43.88 -20.22
N PHE A 11 -24.62 -42.84 -20.78
CA PHE A 11 -24.09 -41.48 -20.84
C PHE A 11 -24.86 -40.44 -19.99
N LEU A 12 -25.80 -40.88 -19.15
CA LEU A 12 -26.57 -40.02 -18.24
C LEU A 12 -26.26 -40.25 -16.76
N LEU A 13 -25.15 -40.92 -16.45
CA LEU A 13 -24.70 -41.22 -15.08
C LEU A 13 -23.37 -40.54 -14.70
N SER A 14 -22.95 -39.54 -15.48
CA SER A 14 -21.77 -38.73 -15.19
C SER A 14 -22.16 -37.31 -14.76
N ALA A 15 -21.83 -37.01 -13.50
CA ALA A 15 -21.68 -35.69 -12.91
C ALA A 15 -22.92 -35.00 -12.29
N ILE A 16 -23.50 -35.65 -11.27
CA ILE A 16 -23.81 -34.93 -10.02
C ILE A 16 -22.82 -35.45 -8.97
N PHE A 17 -21.53 -35.19 -9.18
CA PHE A 17 -20.62 -35.18 -8.04
C PHE A 17 -20.88 -33.86 -7.33
N GLY A 18 -21.70 -33.89 -6.28
CA GLY A 18 -21.66 -32.82 -5.29
C GLY A 18 -20.19 -32.61 -4.92
N GLN A 19 -19.70 -31.37 -5.02
CA GLN A 19 -18.33 -31.00 -4.70
C GLN A 19 -18.06 -31.26 -3.21
N SER A 20 -17.89 -32.52 -2.81
CA SER A 20 -17.41 -32.87 -1.49
C SER A 20 -15.94 -32.51 -1.45
N GLN A 21 -15.49 -31.84 -0.39
CA GLN A 21 -14.10 -31.51 -0.19
C GLN A 21 -13.24 -32.78 -0.36
N GLN A 22 -12.23 -32.76 -1.23
CA GLN A 22 -11.16 -33.75 -1.14
C GLN A 22 -10.40 -33.51 0.17
N ASN A 23 -9.96 -34.56 0.87
CA ASN A 23 -9.34 -34.38 2.18
C ASN A 23 -8.18 -33.36 2.09
N PRO A 24 -8.29 -32.18 2.73
CA PRO A 24 -7.32 -31.09 2.55
C PRO A 24 -5.97 -31.41 3.20
N LEU A 25 -5.86 -32.50 3.97
CA LEU A 25 -4.62 -32.99 4.57
C LEU A 25 -3.92 -34.03 3.71
N GLN A 26 -4.54 -34.49 2.61
CA GLN A 26 -3.93 -35.43 1.69
C GLN A 26 -2.75 -34.77 0.97
N ALA A 27 -1.61 -35.45 0.98
CA ALA A 27 -0.42 -35.07 0.21
C ALA A 27 -0.51 -35.62 -1.23
N MET A 28 0.32 -35.10 -2.14
CA MET A 28 0.36 -35.57 -3.54
C MET A 28 0.70 -37.06 -3.63
N ASP A 29 1.58 -37.55 -2.76
CA ASP A 29 2.03 -38.93 -2.60
C ASP A 29 1.26 -39.66 -1.48
N SER A 30 -0.07 -39.67 -1.58
CA SER A 30 -0.96 -40.16 -0.51
C SER A 30 -0.70 -41.59 -0.03
N VAL A 31 -0.15 -42.47 -0.87
CA VAL A 31 0.22 -43.84 -0.50
C VAL A 31 1.38 -43.83 0.50
N ALA A 32 2.43 -43.04 0.24
CA ALA A 32 3.57 -42.90 1.13
C ALA A 32 3.17 -42.18 2.43
N GLN A 33 2.33 -41.14 2.32
CA GLN A 33 1.72 -40.48 3.48
C GLN A 33 1.00 -41.48 4.38
N MET A 34 0.07 -42.27 3.83
CA MET A 34 -0.72 -43.21 4.64
C MET A 34 0.13 -44.34 5.21
N LYS A 35 1.19 -44.77 4.50
CA LYS A 35 2.17 -45.71 5.06
C LYS A 35 2.85 -45.12 6.29
N TRP A 36 3.43 -43.92 6.17
CA TRP A 36 4.08 -43.24 7.28
C TRP A 36 3.12 -43.00 8.45
N VAL A 37 1.92 -42.48 8.18
CA VAL A 37 0.88 -42.24 9.19
C VAL A 37 0.53 -43.52 9.96
N ASN A 38 0.31 -44.62 9.25
CA ASN A 38 -0.06 -45.88 9.90
C ASN A 38 1.10 -46.50 10.68
N ASP A 39 2.32 -46.46 10.14
CA ASP A 39 3.51 -46.99 10.81
C ASP A 39 3.83 -46.18 12.07
N THR A 40 3.81 -44.84 11.98
CA THR A 40 3.98 -43.95 13.13
C THR A 40 2.90 -44.16 14.18
N TYR A 41 1.61 -44.22 13.79
CA TYR A 41 0.52 -44.42 14.73
C TYR A 41 0.59 -45.77 15.47
N LYS A 42 0.99 -46.85 14.77
CA LYS A 42 1.17 -48.18 15.37
C LYS A 42 2.33 -48.21 16.36
N GLY A 43 3.38 -47.42 16.11
CA GLY A 43 4.55 -47.31 17.00
C GLY A 43 4.35 -46.41 18.22
N MET A 44 3.19 -45.75 18.35
CA MET A 44 2.89 -44.86 19.48
C MET A 44 2.25 -45.60 20.66
N THR A 45 2.67 -45.25 21.87
CA THR A 45 1.93 -45.59 23.10
C THR A 45 0.62 -44.81 23.18
N LEU A 46 -0.29 -45.20 24.10
CA LEU A 46 -1.53 -44.44 24.33
C LEU A 46 -1.23 -42.99 24.76
N GLU A 47 -0.23 -42.79 25.62
CA GLU A 47 0.18 -41.45 26.08
C GLU A 47 0.75 -40.62 24.92
N GLU A 48 1.58 -41.22 24.06
CA GLU A 48 2.10 -40.54 22.85
C GLU A 48 0.95 -40.14 21.89
N LYS A 49 -0.04 -41.02 21.69
CA LYS A 49 -1.25 -40.72 20.88
C LYS A 49 -2.04 -39.55 21.45
N ILE A 50 -2.27 -39.53 22.77
CA ILE A 50 -2.99 -38.45 23.45
C ILE A 50 -2.18 -37.15 23.41
N GLY A 51 -0.86 -37.21 23.61
CA GLY A 51 0.05 -36.08 23.53
C GLY A 51 -0.05 -35.33 22.20
N GLN A 52 -0.29 -36.04 21.10
CA GLN A 52 -0.48 -35.44 19.77
C GLN A 52 -1.65 -34.46 19.67
N LEU A 53 -2.63 -34.53 20.58
CA LEU A 53 -3.80 -33.65 20.59
C LEU A 53 -3.45 -32.24 21.10
N PHE A 54 -2.36 -32.07 21.84
CA PHE A 54 -2.07 -30.81 22.53
C PHE A 54 -1.11 -29.91 21.75
N MET A 55 -1.42 -28.62 21.75
CA MET A 55 -0.54 -27.55 21.26
C MET A 55 -0.41 -26.44 22.30
N VAL A 56 0.81 -26.18 22.75
CA VAL A 56 1.09 -25.23 23.86
C VAL A 56 1.65 -23.91 23.36
N LEU A 57 1.39 -22.82 24.10
CA LEU A 57 1.91 -21.49 23.79
C LEU A 57 3.37 -21.36 24.19
N VAL A 58 4.16 -20.74 23.30
CA VAL A 58 5.53 -20.31 23.59
C VAL A 58 5.74 -18.89 23.11
N ALA A 59 6.29 -18.02 23.94
CA ALA A 59 6.87 -16.76 23.47
C ALA A 59 8.39 -16.93 23.36
N SER A 60 9.00 -16.39 22.30
CA SER A 60 10.44 -16.52 22.06
C SER A 60 11.28 -15.48 22.81
N ASP A 61 10.64 -14.52 23.47
CA ASP A 61 11.21 -13.50 24.34
C ASP A 61 11.05 -13.81 25.84
N GLN A 62 10.40 -14.93 26.19
CA GLN A 62 10.26 -15.36 27.58
C GLN A 62 11.60 -15.80 28.19
N ASP A 63 11.65 -15.85 29.53
CA ASP A 63 12.86 -16.25 30.24
C ASP A 63 13.25 -17.72 30.02
N LYS A 64 14.51 -18.04 30.32
CA LYS A 64 15.05 -19.39 30.13
C LYS A 64 14.25 -20.44 30.90
N ALA A 65 13.85 -20.14 32.15
CA ALA A 65 13.07 -21.06 32.97
C ALA A 65 11.73 -21.43 32.32
N SER A 66 11.05 -20.47 31.68
CA SER A 66 9.80 -20.73 30.94
C SER A 66 10.06 -21.56 29.68
N THR A 67 11.13 -21.28 28.92
CA THR A 67 11.50 -22.15 27.78
C THR A 67 11.89 -23.56 28.20
N ASP A 68 12.56 -23.73 29.34
CA ASP A 68 12.98 -25.04 29.85
C ASP A 68 11.78 -25.86 30.34
N LYS A 69 10.75 -25.24 30.94
CA LYS A 69 9.48 -25.93 31.26
C LYS A 69 8.82 -26.52 30.03
N ILE A 70 8.89 -25.84 28.88
CA ILE A 70 8.34 -26.35 27.62
C ILE A 70 9.12 -27.57 27.15
N LYS A 71 10.44 -27.62 27.33
CA LYS A 71 11.27 -28.80 27.02
C LYS A 71 10.81 -30.01 27.83
N THR A 72 10.56 -29.81 29.13
CA THR A 72 10.00 -30.85 29.99
C THR A 72 8.64 -31.33 29.49
N LEU A 73 7.73 -30.41 29.13
CA LEU A 73 6.42 -30.78 28.58
C LEU A 73 6.52 -31.55 27.26
N ILE A 74 7.42 -31.18 26.35
CA ILE A 74 7.64 -31.91 25.10
C ILE A 74 8.07 -33.35 25.38
N ALA A 75 9.02 -33.53 26.31
CA ALA A 75 9.58 -34.83 26.64
C ALA A 75 8.59 -35.73 27.42
N GLU A 76 7.92 -35.18 28.44
CA GLU A 76 7.04 -35.92 29.35
C GLU A 76 5.62 -36.10 28.81
N GLU A 77 5.06 -35.11 28.11
CA GLU A 77 3.66 -35.12 27.67
C GLU A 77 3.51 -35.38 26.16
N HIS A 78 4.61 -35.64 25.46
CA HIS A 78 4.66 -36.05 24.05
C HIS A 78 3.86 -35.14 23.10
N LEU A 79 4.03 -33.82 23.28
CA LEU A 79 3.21 -32.80 22.61
C LEU A 79 3.10 -33.00 21.09
N GLY A 80 1.92 -32.71 20.55
CA GLY A 80 1.67 -32.73 19.11
C GLY A 80 2.26 -31.52 18.40
N GLY A 81 2.29 -30.37 19.07
CA GLY A 81 2.78 -29.14 18.49
C GLY A 81 2.97 -28.00 19.49
N ILE A 82 3.41 -26.86 18.96
CA ILE A 82 3.62 -25.62 19.71
C ILE A 82 3.06 -24.47 18.88
N ILE A 83 2.39 -23.52 19.51
CA ILE A 83 2.05 -22.22 18.91
C ILE A 83 3.01 -21.15 19.44
N PHE A 84 3.72 -20.47 18.53
CA PHE A 84 4.54 -19.32 18.90
C PHE A 84 3.71 -18.03 18.97
N SER A 85 4.02 -17.20 19.96
CA SER A 85 3.49 -15.84 20.18
C SER A 85 4.63 -14.83 20.06
N THR A 86 4.78 -13.93 21.04
CA THR A 86 5.67 -12.77 20.95
C THR A 86 7.16 -13.12 20.91
N GLY A 87 7.95 -12.19 20.38
CA GLY A 87 9.40 -12.21 20.43
C GLY A 87 10.03 -11.93 19.07
N GLY A 88 11.06 -12.66 18.67
CA GLY A 88 11.84 -12.33 17.46
C GLY A 88 12.23 -13.56 16.63
N PRO A 89 12.36 -13.43 15.30
CA PRO A 89 12.46 -14.56 14.37
C PRO A 89 13.68 -15.45 14.65
N VAL A 90 14.85 -14.86 14.96
CA VAL A 90 16.06 -15.64 15.26
C VAL A 90 15.94 -16.43 16.56
N ARG A 91 15.32 -15.86 17.60
CA ARG A 91 15.08 -16.56 18.88
C ARG A 91 14.11 -17.72 18.67
N GLN A 92 13.02 -17.49 17.94
CA GLN A 92 12.07 -18.54 17.59
C GLN A 92 12.71 -19.68 16.78
N ALA A 93 13.53 -19.38 15.77
CA ALA A 93 14.20 -20.41 14.96
C ALA A 93 15.09 -21.32 15.82
N LYS A 94 15.85 -20.74 16.76
CA LYS A 94 16.67 -21.49 17.72
C LYS A 94 15.83 -22.39 18.61
N LEU A 95 14.77 -21.86 19.22
CA LEU A 95 13.85 -22.64 20.05
C LEU A 95 13.16 -23.74 19.25
N THR A 96 12.76 -23.47 18.01
CA THR A 96 12.18 -24.47 17.11
C THR A 96 13.14 -25.64 16.91
N ASN A 97 14.40 -25.36 16.58
CA ASN A 97 15.41 -26.41 16.40
C ASN A 97 15.69 -27.21 17.67
N GLU A 98 15.68 -26.55 18.83
CA GLU A 98 15.85 -27.20 20.14
C GLU A 98 14.66 -28.10 20.50
N TYR A 99 13.44 -27.58 20.37
CA TYR A 99 12.22 -28.33 20.68
C TYR A 99 11.98 -29.50 19.74
N GLN A 100 12.29 -29.35 18.44
CA GLN A 100 12.19 -30.45 17.48
C GLN A 100 13.17 -31.59 17.81
N ALA A 101 14.35 -31.29 18.34
CA ALA A 101 15.33 -32.31 18.72
C ALA A 101 14.90 -33.15 19.94
N LEU A 102 13.97 -32.63 20.75
CA LEU A 102 13.44 -33.33 21.94
C LEU A 102 12.22 -34.20 21.62
N SER A 103 11.55 -33.95 20.49
CA SER A 103 10.32 -34.65 20.16
C SER A 103 10.59 -35.89 19.30
N LYS A 104 10.09 -37.05 19.76
CA LYS A 104 10.16 -38.31 19.00
C LYS A 104 9.37 -38.25 17.69
N VAL A 105 8.21 -37.61 17.71
CA VAL A 105 7.37 -37.34 16.55
C VAL A 105 7.42 -35.84 16.31
N PRO A 106 7.95 -35.34 15.18
CA PRO A 106 8.23 -33.92 15.01
C PRO A 106 7.02 -33.03 15.31
N LEU A 107 7.24 -31.93 16.02
CA LEU A 107 6.22 -31.00 16.47
C LEU A 107 5.63 -30.23 15.29
N MET A 108 4.31 -30.07 15.26
CA MET A 108 3.68 -29.11 14.37
C MET A 108 3.79 -27.71 14.97
N ILE A 109 4.58 -26.85 14.33
CA ILE A 109 4.74 -25.45 14.75
C ILE A 109 3.64 -24.59 14.15
N GLY A 110 2.86 -23.94 15.00
CA GLY A 110 1.79 -23.01 14.66
C GLY A 110 2.14 -21.56 15.00
N MET A 111 1.45 -20.62 14.37
CA MET A 111 1.48 -19.19 14.71
C MET A 111 0.19 -18.51 14.29
N ASP A 112 -0.18 -17.44 14.99
CA ASP A 112 -1.23 -16.54 14.55
C ASP A 112 -0.61 -15.34 13.81
N ALA A 113 -0.67 -15.36 12.47
CA ALA A 113 0.01 -14.43 11.58
C ALA A 113 -0.94 -13.92 10.47
N GLU A 114 -1.99 -13.18 10.86
CA GLU A 114 -3.04 -12.68 9.96
C GLU A 114 -2.50 -11.71 8.89
N TRP A 115 -1.67 -10.74 9.29
CA TRP A 115 -0.97 -9.81 8.39
C TRP A 115 0.52 -10.12 8.27
N GLY A 116 0.89 -11.38 8.49
CA GLY A 116 2.29 -11.83 8.51
C GLY A 116 2.83 -12.04 9.92
N LEU A 117 4.08 -12.50 9.98
CA LEU A 117 4.76 -12.84 11.24
C LEU A 117 4.84 -11.64 12.19
N ALA A 118 4.80 -10.42 11.66
CA ALA A 118 4.84 -9.17 12.41
C ALA A 118 3.66 -8.98 13.38
N MET A 119 2.59 -9.77 13.24
CA MET A 119 1.53 -9.85 14.24
C MET A 119 2.06 -10.29 15.61
N ARG A 120 3.13 -11.10 15.64
CA ARG A 120 3.70 -11.68 16.85
C ARG A 120 5.18 -11.34 17.01
N LEU A 121 5.93 -11.25 15.91
CA LEU A 121 7.38 -11.12 15.94
C LEU A 121 7.84 -9.71 15.60
N ASP A 122 8.82 -9.23 16.36
CA ASP A 122 9.63 -8.08 15.99
C ASP A 122 10.36 -8.33 14.66
N SER A 123 10.80 -7.25 13.99
CA SER A 123 11.78 -7.33 12.90
C SER A 123 11.34 -8.19 11.69
N THR A 124 10.03 -8.37 11.48
CA THR A 124 9.46 -9.11 10.34
C THR A 124 8.47 -8.25 9.57
N PHE A 125 8.22 -8.61 8.31
CA PHE A 125 7.37 -7.82 7.43
C PHE A 125 5.88 -7.90 7.79
N ALA A 126 5.20 -6.74 7.76
CA ALA A 126 3.76 -6.60 8.00
C ALA A 126 3.01 -6.22 6.71
N TYR A 127 2.00 -7.00 6.36
CA TYR A 127 1.08 -6.70 5.26
C TYR A 127 -0.08 -5.80 5.72
N PRO A 128 -0.87 -5.20 4.80
CA PRO A 128 -2.06 -4.46 5.19
C PRO A 128 -3.03 -5.36 5.97
N TRP A 129 -3.77 -4.77 6.90
CA TRP A 129 -4.79 -5.52 7.64
C TRP A 129 -5.92 -5.98 6.72
N ASN A 130 -6.64 -7.03 7.13
CA ASN A 130 -7.67 -7.65 6.30
C ASN A 130 -8.75 -6.66 5.85
N MET A 131 -9.11 -5.66 6.67
CA MET A 131 -10.08 -4.64 6.25
C MET A 131 -9.57 -3.79 5.09
N THR A 132 -8.29 -3.41 5.09
CA THR A 132 -7.63 -2.74 3.96
C THR A 132 -7.61 -3.66 2.74
N LEU A 133 -7.28 -4.95 2.91
CA LEU A 133 -7.32 -5.93 1.82
C LEU A 133 -8.73 -6.17 1.28
N GLY A 134 -9.74 -6.02 2.14
CA GLY A 134 -11.16 -6.10 1.82
C GLY A 134 -11.61 -5.04 0.82
N ALA A 135 -10.94 -3.89 0.80
CA ALA A 135 -11.21 -2.80 -0.14
C ALA A 135 -10.73 -3.08 -1.57
N ILE A 136 -9.82 -4.05 -1.74
CA ILE A 136 -9.21 -4.36 -3.03
C ILE A 136 -10.20 -5.19 -3.87
N LYS A 137 -10.50 -4.78 -5.10
CA LYS A 137 -11.36 -5.58 -6.01
C LYS A 137 -10.68 -6.88 -6.46
N ASP A 138 -9.43 -6.81 -6.89
CA ASP A 138 -8.66 -7.96 -7.41
C ASP A 138 -8.23 -8.91 -6.28
N SER A 139 -8.86 -10.09 -6.20
CA SER A 139 -8.51 -11.11 -5.20
C SER A 139 -7.16 -11.78 -5.44
N ASN A 140 -6.56 -11.67 -6.62
CA ASN A 140 -5.22 -12.22 -6.86
C ASN A 140 -4.17 -11.55 -5.98
N ILE A 141 -4.34 -10.26 -5.65
CA ILE A 141 -3.45 -9.57 -4.72
C ILE A 141 -3.51 -10.21 -3.33
N ILE A 142 -4.68 -10.66 -2.88
CA ILE A 142 -4.84 -11.32 -1.57
C ILE A 142 -4.24 -12.73 -1.59
N GLU A 143 -4.36 -13.45 -2.71
CA GLU A 143 -3.67 -14.73 -2.88
C GLU A 143 -2.14 -14.57 -2.84
N GLU A 144 -1.60 -13.54 -3.48
CA GLU A 144 -0.16 -13.23 -3.38
C GLU A 144 0.25 -12.83 -1.96
N VAL A 145 -0.57 -12.06 -1.23
CA VAL A 145 -0.30 -11.72 0.18
C VAL A 145 -0.27 -12.98 1.03
N GLY A 146 -1.28 -13.86 0.89
CA GLY A 146 -1.31 -15.15 1.57
C GLY A 146 -0.09 -16.02 1.22
N PHE A 147 0.35 -16.01 -0.04
CA PHE A 147 1.54 -16.74 -0.48
C PHE A 147 2.83 -16.21 0.15
N ARG A 148 3.02 -14.89 0.23
CA ARG A 148 4.20 -14.30 0.88
C ARG A 148 4.20 -14.54 2.38
N ILE A 149 3.07 -14.37 3.06
CA ILE A 149 2.93 -14.73 4.48
C ILE A 149 3.25 -16.21 4.71
N GLY A 150 2.73 -17.11 3.87
CA GLY A 150 3.04 -18.53 3.91
C GLY A 150 4.52 -18.83 3.65
N SER A 151 5.16 -18.09 2.74
CA SER A 151 6.60 -18.24 2.45
C SER A 151 7.45 -17.83 3.66
N HIS A 152 7.10 -16.75 4.34
CA HIS A 152 7.74 -16.31 5.58
C HIS A 152 7.54 -17.33 6.71
N ALA A 153 6.31 -17.82 6.89
CA ALA A 153 6.00 -18.87 7.86
C ALA A 153 6.86 -20.12 7.62
N LYS A 154 6.89 -20.63 6.38
CA LYS A 154 7.70 -21.80 6.01
C LYS A 154 9.20 -21.55 6.24
N ARG A 155 9.70 -20.38 5.89
CA ARG A 155 11.11 -20.00 6.09
C ARG A 155 11.53 -20.04 7.55
N LEU A 156 10.60 -19.75 8.47
CA LEU A 156 10.79 -19.79 9.92
C LEU A 156 10.46 -21.15 10.55
N GLY A 157 10.06 -22.16 9.76
CA GLY A 157 9.64 -23.46 10.27
C GLY A 157 8.25 -23.47 10.92
N VAL A 158 7.40 -22.49 10.58
CA VAL A 158 5.98 -22.48 10.94
C VAL A 158 5.21 -23.25 9.87
N HIS A 159 4.47 -24.27 10.31
CA HIS A 159 3.76 -25.21 9.45
C HIS A 159 2.26 -24.91 9.36
N PHE A 160 1.73 -24.21 10.36
CA PHE A 160 0.30 -23.94 10.49
C PHE A 160 0.10 -22.47 10.87
N ASN A 161 -0.56 -21.69 10.02
CA ASN A 161 -0.98 -20.34 10.33
C ASN A 161 -2.46 -20.32 10.74
N PHE A 162 -2.79 -19.75 11.90
CA PHE A 162 -4.16 -19.58 12.38
C PHE A 162 -4.84 -18.36 11.73
N ALA A 163 -4.84 -18.35 10.40
CA ALA A 163 -5.41 -17.32 9.54
C ALA A 163 -5.99 -18.00 8.27
N PRO A 164 -6.95 -17.38 7.57
CA PRO A 164 -7.48 -16.02 7.80
C PRO A 164 -8.63 -15.97 8.80
N ASP A 165 -8.80 -14.79 9.42
CA ASP A 165 -10.05 -14.37 10.04
C ASP A 165 -11.07 -14.07 8.93
N VAL A 166 -12.20 -14.77 8.97
CA VAL A 166 -13.30 -14.69 8.00
C VAL A 166 -14.62 -14.31 8.66
N ASP A 167 -14.55 -13.72 9.87
CA ASP A 167 -15.72 -13.19 10.52
C ASP A 167 -16.26 -12.00 9.71
N ILE A 168 -17.58 -11.96 9.53
CA ILE A 168 -18.25 -10.89 8.79
C ILE A 168 -18.53 -9.75 9.76
N ASN A 169 -17.82 -8.64 9.61
CA ASN A 169 -17.84 -7.55 10.59
C ASN A 169 -19.03 -6.59 10.34
N ILE A 170 -20.24 -7.10 10.54
CA ILE A 170 -21.51 -6.37 10.36
C ILE A 170 -21.69 -5.29 11.43
N ASN A 171 -21.16 -5.52 12.65
CA ASN A 171 -21.28 -4.58 13.75
C ASN A 171 -20.01 -3.71 13.88
N PRO A 172 -20.09 -2.40 13.55
CA PRO A 172 -18.94 -1.50 13.67
C PRO A 172 -18.41 -1.33 15.10
N ARG A 173 -19.24 -1.67 16.10
CA ARG A 173 -18.89 -1.60 17.53
C ARG A 173 -18.26 -2.90 18.05
N ASN A 174 -18.08 -3.91 17.20
CA ASN A 174 -17.39 -5.15 17.58
C ASN A 174 -15.97 -4.82 18.09
N PRO A 175 -15.64 -5.13 19.36
CA PRO A 175 -14.38 -4.75 19.96
C PRO A 175 -13.19 -5.61 19.53
N ILE A 176 -13.44 -6.79 18.92
CA ILE A 176 -12.43 -7.82 18.68
C ILE A 176 -12.06 -7.94 17.20
N ILE A 177 -13.04 -7.89 16.30
CA ILE A 177 -12.84 -8.21 14.88
C ILE A 177 -12.31 -7.00 14.12
N GLY A 178 -13.14 -5.97 13.87
CA GLY A 178 -12.68 -4.72 13.27
C GLY A 178 -11.77 -4.94 12.05
N ASN A 179 -10.53 -4.42 12.13
CA ASN A 179 -9.53 -4.51 11.04
C ASN A 179 -9.07 -5.92 10.67
N ARG A 180 -9.36 -6.93 11.51
CA ARG A 180 -9.04 -8.34 11.28
C ARG A 180 -9.99 -9.01 10.28
N SER A 181 -11.17 -8.45 10.05
CA SER A 181 -12.09 -8.91 9.02
C SER A 181 -11.84 -8.23 7.67
N PHE A 182 -12.16 -8.92 6.59
CA PHE A 182 -12.19 -8.35 5.24
C PHE A 182 -13.39 -7.41 4.98
N GLY A 183 -14.35 -7.31 5.89
CA GLY A 183 -15.50 -6.42 5.75
C GLY A 183 -16.82 -7.03 6.21
N GLU A 184 -17.92 -6.42 5.80
CA GLU A 184 -19.28 -6.85 6.19
C GLU A 184 -20.02 -7.62 5.08
N ASP A 185 -19.54 -7.58 3.84
CA ASP A 185 -20.15 -8.34 2.74
C ASP A 185 -19.66 -9.79 2.75
N ARG A 186 -20.57 -10.74 2.97
CA ARG A 186 -20.27 -12.17 3.08
C ARG A 186 -19.55 -12.73 1.84
N GLU A 187 -19.88 -12.23 0.64
CA GLU A 187 -19.29 -12.73 -0.61
C GLU A 187 -17.87 -12.21 -0.77
N ASN A 188 -17.62 -10.95 -0.44
CA ASN A 188 -16.29 -10.38 -0.41
C ASN A 188 -15.42 -11.09 0.62
N VAL A 189 -15.90 -11.25 1.85
CA VAL A 189 -15.17 -11.95 2.93
C VAL A 189 -14.83 -13.38 2.51
N ALA A 190 -15.79 -14.14 2.00
CA ALA A 190 -15.58 -15.49 1.47
C ALA A 190 -14.53 -15.53 0.35
N ARG A 191 -14.64 -14.62 -0.63
CA ARG A 191 -13.73 -14.57 -1.79
C ARG A 191 -12.30 -14.22 -1.39
N LYS A 192 -12.11 -13.29 -0.45
CA LYS A 192 -10.79 -12.88 0.06
C LYS A 192 -10.19 -13.94 0.97
N GLY A 193 -10.99 -14.51 1.88
CA GLY A 193 -10.56 -15.63 2.73
C GLY A 193 -10.12 -16.84 1.90
N ALA A 194 -10.88 -17.22 0.87
CA ALA A 194 -10.52 -18.32 -0.03
C ALA A 194 -9.24 -18.03 -0.83
N ALA A 195 -9.02 -16.79 -1.27
CA ALA A 195 -7.78 -16.37 -1.94
C ALA A 195 -6.58 -16.47 -1.00
N PHE A 196 -6.70 -16.00 0.24
CA PHE A 196 -5.66 -16.11 1.25
C PHE A 196 -5.30 -17.59 1.52
N VAL A 197 -6.30 -18.46 1.68
CA VAL A 197 -6.12 -19.91 1.87
C VAL A 197 -5.36 -20.55 0.70
N ARG A 198 -5.69 -20.19 -0.55
CA ARG A 198 -4.94 -20.68 -1.72
C ARG A 198 -3.48 -20.23 -1.69
N GLY A 199 -3.23 -18.97 -1.33
CA GLY A 199 -1.88 -18.42 -1.19
C GLY A 199 -1.04 -19.20 -0.16
N MET A 200 -1.59 -19.40 1.03
CA MET A 200 -0.96 -20.19 2.11
C MET A 200 -0.68 -21.63 1.66
N SER A 201 -1.67 -22.28 1.03
CA SER A 201 -1.52 -23.65 0.52
C SER A 201 -0.45 -23.74 -0.57
N ARG A 202 -0.35 -22.73 -1.44
CA ARG A 202 0.67 -22.65 -2.51
C ARG A 202 2.08 -22.53 -1.93
N ALA A 203 2.24 -21.85 -0.78
CA ALA A 203 3.51 -21.81 -0.05
C ALA A 203 3.83 -23.14 0.68
N GLY A 204 2.86 -24.03 0.83
CA GLY A 204 2.99 -25.29 1.56
C GLY A 204 2.79 -25.15 3.08
N VAL A 205 2.03 -24.14 3.51
CA VAL A 205 1.68 -23.91 4.92
C VAL A 205 0.18 -24.11 5.11
N LEU A 206 -0.20 -24.80 6.19
CA LEU A 206 -1.60 -25.04 6.52
C LEU A 206 -2.25 -23.77 7.06
N SER A 207 -3.52 -23.56 6.74
CA SER A 207 -4.30 -22.39 7.15
C SER A 207 -5.54 -22.81 7.94
N SER A 208 -6.06 -21.92 8.78
CA SER A 208 -7.32 -22.15 9.50
C SER A 208 -8.25 -20.95 9.39
N GLY A 209 -9.44 -21.21 8.83
CA GLY A 209 -10.54 -20.22 8.89
C GLY A 209 -11.01 -20.07 10.33
N LYS A 210 -11.20 -18.82 10.79
CA LYS A 210 -11.66 -18.51 12.15
C LYS A 210 -12.60 -17.29 12.17
N HIS A 211 -13.50 -17.18 13.15
CA HIS A 211 -13.69 -18.08 14.31
C HIS A 211 -15.08 -18.75 14.26
N PHE A 212 -15.12 -20.05 13.94
CA PHE A 212 -16.38 -20.77 13.66
C PHE A 212 -17.26 -20.86 14.93
N PRO A 213 -18.59 -20.70 14.83
CA PRO A 213 -19.40 -20.51 13.61
C PRO A 213 -19.56 -19.07 13.11
N GLY A 214 -18.85 -18.09 13.68
CA GLY A 214 -18.82 -16.68 13.27
C GLY A 214 -18.94 -15.73 14.47
N HIS A 215 -17.91 -14.91 14.70
CA HIS A 215 -17.80 -13.97 15.84
C HIS A 215 -18.05 -12.50 15.45
N GLY A 216 -18.29 -12.24 14.17
CA GLY A 216 -18.32 -10.89 13.58
C GLY A 216 -19.42 -9.94 14.09
N ASP A 217 -20.50 -10.45 14.68
CA ASP A 217 -21.64 -9.65 15.17
C ASP A 217 -21.89 -9.85 16.69
N THR A 218 -20.80 -9.88 17.48
CA THR A 218 -20.87 -9.87 18.95
C THR A 218 -20.58 -8.47 19.51
N ALA A 219 -21.34 -8.08 20.55
CA ALA A 219 -21.12 -6.83 21.28
C ALA A 219 -20.27 -7.03 22.55
N THR A 220 -19.99 -8.28 22.94
CA THR A 220 -19.31 -8.67 24.18
C THR A 220 -17.93 -9.25 23.89
N ASP A 221 -16.93 -8.85 24.68
CA ASP A 221 -15.57 -9.36 24.56
C ASP A 221 -15.46 -10.80 25.12
N SER A 222 -15.15 -11.77 24.24
CA SER A 222 -14.99 -13.19 24.60
C SER A 222 -13.88 -13.47 25.62
N HIS A 223 -12.95 -12.54 25.83
CA HIS A 223 -11.90 -12.70 26.85
C HIS A 223 -12.41 -12.47 28.28
N LYS A 224 -13.61 -11.88 28.43
CA LYS A 224 -14.19 -11.50 29.73
C LYS A 224 -15.42 -12.30 30.10
N ASP A 225 -16.23 -12.69 29.12
CA ASP A 225 -17.45 -13.47 29.30
C ASP A 225 -17.74 -14.28 28.02
N LEU A 226 -18.61 -15.30 28.09
CA LEU A 226 -19.00 -16.12 26.93
C LEU A 226 -19.94 -15.31 26.01
N PRO A 227 -19.53 -14.88 24.80
CA PRO A 227 -20.39 -14.08 23.94
C PRO A 227 -21.55 -14.92 23.40
N VAL A 228 -22.74 -14.33 23.44
CA VAL A 228 -23.95 -14.95 22.90
C VAL A 228 -24.17 -14.51 21.46
N ILE A 229 -24.45 -15.47 20.59
CA ILE A 229 -24.90 -15.28 19.21
C ILE A 229 -26.39 -15.64 19.15
N PRO A 230 -27.30 -14.66 19.29
CA PRO A 230 -28.73 -14.93 19.47
C PRO A 230 -29.49 -15.07 18.13
N PHE A 231 -28.81 -15.48 17.06
CA PHE A 231 -29.41 -15.53 15.71
C PHE A 231 -30.02 -16.88 15.40
N GLU A 232 -31.09 -16.83 14.60
CA GLU A 232 -31.75 -18.01 14.05
C GLU A 232 -30.82 -18.80 13.12
N ARG A 233 -31.10 -20.10 12.99
CA ARG A 233 -30.29 -21.04 12.22
C ARG A 233 -30.11 -20.63 10.76
N GLU A 234 -31.15 -20.11 10.12
CA GLU A 234 -31.16 -19.70 8.72
C GLU A 234 -30.21 -18.52 8.47
N ARG A 235 -30.14 -17.59 9.44
CA ARG A 235 -29.20 -16.46 9.38
C ARG A 235 -27.77 -16.97 9.50
N LEU A 236 -27.51 -17.78 10.54
CA LEU A 236 -26.18 -18.38 10.76
C LEU A 236 -25.71 -19.13 9.50
N ASP A 237 -26.60 -19.86 8.83
CA ASP A 237 -26.27 -20.61 7.61
C ASP A 237 -25.94 -19.72 6.41
N SER A 238 -26.68 -18.63 6.24
CA SER A 238 -26.61 -17.75 5.07
C SER A 238 -25.59 -16.63 5.18
N ILE A 239 -25.23 -16.23 6.39
CA ILE A 239 -24.30 -15.13 6.69
C ILE A 239 -23.06 -15.71 7.37
N GLU A 240 -23.11 -16.00 8.67
CA GLU A 240 -21.93 -16.28 9.50
C GLU A 240 -21.16 -17.54 9.03
N MET A 241 -21.87 -18.61 8.64
CA MET A 241 -21.28 -19.86 8.15
C MET A 241 -20.92 -19.83 6.66
N TYR A 242 -21.36 -18.82 5.90
CA TYR A 242 -21.15 -18.75 4.45
C TYR A 242 -19.66 -18.74 4.06
N PRO A 243 -18.77 -17.92 4.69
CA PRO A 243 -17.35 -17.97 4.39
C PRO A 243 -16.73 -19.36 4.59
N TYR A 244 -17.15 -20.11 5.60
CA TYR A 244 -16.62 -21.46 5.86
C TYR A 244 -16.98 -22.44 4.76
N LYS A 245 -18.19 -22.36 4.19
CA LYS A 245 -18.58 -23.18 3.02
C LYS A 245 -17.63 -22.95 1.84
N GLU A 246 -17.27 -21.69 1.58
CA GLU A 246 -16.36 -21.33 0.49
C GLU A 246 -14.90 -21.70 0.80
N LEU A 247 -14.46 -21.54 2.05
CA LEU A 247 -13.12 -21.97 2.48
C LEU A 247 -12.96 -23.50 2.41
N ILE A 248 -14.00 -24.26 2.78
CA ILE A 248 -14.03 -25.72 2.64
C ILE A 248 -13.85 -26.10 1.16
N LYS A 249 -14.62 -25.48 0.24
CA LYS A 249 -14.44 -25.69 -1.21
C LYS A 249 -13.03 -25.30 -1.70
N ALA A 250 -12.45 -24.26 -1.13
CA ALA A 250 -11.08 -23.82 -1.43
C ALA A 250 -9.98 -24.71 -0.84
N GLY A 251 -10.34 -25.74 -0.06
CA GLY A 251 -9.38 -26.70 0.50
C GLY A 251 -8.71 -26.23 1.80
N VAL A 252 -9.39 -25.42 2.61
CA VAL A 252 -8.86 -25.00 3.93
C VAL A 252 -8.46 -26.21 4.78
N SER A 253 -7.28 -26.13 5.39
CA SER A 253 -6.68 -27.26 6.12
C SER A 253 -7.22 -27.42 7.54
N GLY A 254 -7.61 -26.30 8.17
CA GLY A 254 -8.19 -26.26 9.50
C GLY A 254 -9.38 -25.31 9.62
N VAL A 255 -10.16 -25.50 10.68
CA VAL A 255 -11.16 -24.55 11.17
C VAL A 255 -10.98 -24.42 12.67
N MET A 256 -10.84 -23.18 13.14
CA MET A 256 -10.75 -22.87 14.57
C MET A 256 -12.14 -22.51 15.07
N VAL A 257 -12.55 -23.17 16.15
CA VAL A 257 -13.86 -23.03 16.78
C VAL A 257 -13.72 -22.11 17.98
N ALA A 258 -14.46 -21.00 17.96
CA ALA A 258 -14.52 -20.04 19.05
C ALA A 258 -15.18 -20.61 20.30
N HIS A 259 -15.09 -19.88 21.40
CA HIS A 259 -15.88 -20.11 22.62
C HIS A 259 -17.10 -19.18 22.61
N LEU A 260 -18.18 -19.59 21.93
CA LEU A 260 -19.41 -18.80 21.79
C LEU A 260 -20.61 -19.59 22.32
N ASN A 261 -21.59 -18.89 22.89
CA ASN A 261 -22.91 -19.43 23.15
C ASN A 261 -23.78 -19.23 21.89
N VAL A 262 -24.26 -20.32 21.29
CA VAL A 262 -25.04 -20.27 20.03
C VAL A 262 -26.32 -21.12 20.17
N PRO A 263 -27.38 -20.59 20.80
CA PRO A 263 -28.59 -21.36 21.15
C PRO A 263 -29.26 -22.07 19.96
N ALA A 264 -29.19 -21.48 18.76
CA ALA A 264 -29.74 -22.07 17.55
C ALA A 264 -29.02 -23.34 17.07
N LEU A 265 -27.80 -23.61 17.56
CA LEU A 265 -27.00 -24.80 17.22
C LEU A 265 -26.72 -25.71 18.42
N GLU A 266 -26.83 -25.20 19.64
CA GLU A 266 -26.57 -25.93 20.88
C GLU A 266 -27.71 -25.71 21.90
N PRO A 267 -28.51 -26.74 22.21
CA PRO A 267 -29.61 -26.65 23.18
C PRO A 267 -29.18 -26.30 24.61
N ASP A 268 -27.97 -26.68 25.03
CA ASP A 268 -27.41 -26.28 26.32
C ASP A 268 -26.88 -24.84 26.22
N GLU A 269 -27.71 -23.86 26.58
CA GLU A 269 -27.39 -22.42 26.48
C GLU A 269 -26.11 -21.99 27.23
N LYS A 270 -25.56 -22.83 28.11
CA LYS A 270 -24.29 -22.50 28.80
C LYS A 270 -23.08 -23.11 28.11
N ARG A 271 -23.28 -24.06 27.19
CA ARG A 271 -22.22 -24.82 26.56
C ARG A 271 -21.55 -24.01 25.44
N PRO A 272 -20.23 -23.75 25.55
CA PRO A 272 -19.49 -23.08 24.49
C PRO A 272 -19.43 -23.93 23.21
N SER A 273 -19.41 -23.26 22.05
CA SER A 273 -19.36 -23.90 20.72
C SER A 273 -18.18 -24.86 20.54
N SER A 274 -17.03 -24.56 21.14
CA SER A 274 -15.85 -25.44 21.14
C SER A 274 -16.04 -26.74 21.93
N LEU A 275 -17.04 -26.83 22.82
CA LEU A 275 -17.37 -27.99 23.65
C LEU A 275 -18.68 -28.67 23.20
N SER A 276 -19.27 -28.22 22.09
CA SER A 276 -20.54 -28.72 21.55
C SER A 276 -20.32 -29.74 20.44
N SER A 277 -20.80 -30.98 20.65
CA SER A 277 -20.82 -32.01 19.61
C SER A 277 -21.80 -31.66 18.49
N SER A 278 -22.90 -30.98 18.82
CA SER A 278 -23.92 -30.51 17.86
C SER A 278 -23.33 -29.53 16.85
N ILE A 279 -22.51 -28.59 17.31
CA ILE A 279 -21.84 -27.61 16.44
C ILE A 279 -20.67 -28.25 15.69
N ILE A 280 -19.80 -28.98 16.37
CA ILE A 280 -18.57 -29.49 15.75
C ILE A 280 -18.83 -30.72 14.88
N SER A 281 -19.38 -31.77 15.48
CA SER A 281 -19.62 -33.03 14.78
C SER A 281 -20.86 -32.94 13.90
N GLY A 282 -21.95 -32.36 14.41
CA GLY A 282 -23.18 -32.16 13.64
C GLY A 282 -23.00 -31.15 12.51
N THR A 283 -22.81 -29.87 12.84
CA THR A 283 -22.82 -28.80 11.84
C THR A 283 -21.54 -28.78 10.99
N LEU A 284 -20.36 -28.60 11.60
CA LEU A 284 -19.12 -28.40 10.84
C LEU A 284 -18.69 -29.66 10.05
N LYS A 285 -18.70 -30.83 10.69
CA LYS A 285 -18.22 -32.07 10.05
C LYS A 285 -19.27 -32.73 9.18
N ASN A 286 -20.48 -32.97 9.70
CA ASN A 286 -21.48 -33.75 8.95
C ASN A 286 -22.23 -32.90 7.92
N GLU A 287 -22.74 -31.74 8.30
CA GLU A 287 -23.55 -30.91 7.41
C GLU A 287 -22.70 -30.11 6.42
N LEU A 288 -21.65 -29.40 6.89
CA LEU A 288 -20.75 -28.65 6.01
C LEU A 288 -19.70 -29.53 5.33
N GLY A 289 -19.56 -30.80 5.74
CA GLY A 289 -18.68 -31.77 5.10
C GLY A 289 -17.19 -31.50 5.30
N PHE A 290 -16.79 -30.78 6.36
CA PHE A 290 -15.40 -30.42 6.60
C PHE A 290 -14.53 -31.65 6.96
N LYS A 291 -13.45 -31.86 6.19
CA LYS A 291 -12.56 -33.03 6.35
C LYS A 291 -11.20 -32.72 6.95
N GLY A 292 -10.87 -31.44 7.16
CA GLY A 292 -9.60 -30.99 7.74
C GLY A 292 -9.49 -31.17 9.26
N LEU A 293 -8.57 -30.43 9.87
CA LEU A 293 -8.36 -30.38 11.33
C LEU A 293 -9.34 -29.41 11.99
N VAL A 294 -10.06 -29.87 13.01
CA VAL A 294 -10.83 -28.95 13.88
C VAL A 294 -9.98 -28.57 15.08
N LEU A 295 -9.84 -27.28 15.34
CA LEU A 295 -9.02 -26.75 16.43
C LEU A 295 -9.89 -25.94 17.39
N THR A 296 -9.61 -26.03 18.67
CA THR A 296 -10.17 -25.09 19.64
C THR A 296 -9.46 -23.74 19.53
N ASP A 297 -10.17 -22.67 19.91
CA ASP A 297 -9.50 -21.48 20.45
C ASP A 297 -8.81 -21.81 21.80
N ALA A 298 -8.16 -20.84 22.42
CA ALA A 298 -7.35 -21.04 23.62
C ALA A 298 -8.17 -21.57 24.82
N LEU A 299 -7.97 -22.83 25.19
CA LEU A 299 -8.74 -23.52 26.25
C LEU A 299 -8.46 -23.02 27.67
N ASN A 300 -7.41 -22.22 27.86
CA ASN A 300 -7.13 -21.55 29.12
C ASN A 300 -7.96 -20.26 29.33
N MET A 301 -8.84 -19.89 28.39
CA MET A 301 -9.74 -18.75 28.51
C MET A 301 -10.87 -19.00 29.53
N LYS A 302 -11.21 -17.96 30.31
CA LYS A 302 -12.20 -18.03 31.41
C LYS A 302 -13.56 -18.56 30.96
N GLY A 303 -14.10 -18.08 29.84
CA GLY A 303 -15.43 -18.48 29.35
C GLY A 303 -15.60 -19.98 29.11
N VAL A 304 -14.51 -20.71 28.82
CA VAL A 304 -14.53 -22.18 28.70
C VAL A 304 -14.21 -22.87 30.02
N THR A 305 -13.24 -22.35 30.79
CA THR A 305 -12.81 -23.00 32.04
C THR A 305 -13.88 -22.92 33.12
N ASP A 306 -14.67 -21.86 33.14
CA ASP A 306 -15.74 -21.65 34.13
C ASP A 306 -16.92 -22.59 33.85
N PHE A 307 -17.24 -22.85 32.58
CA PHE A 307 -18.27 -23.84 32.21
C PHE A 307 -17.83 -25.27 32.54
N ALA A 308 -16.59 -25.63 32.17
CA ALA A 308 -16.12 -27.00 32.33
C ALA A 308 -15.99 -27.40 33.81
N GLY A 309 -15.68 -26.45 34.71
CA GLY A 309 -15.50 -26.73 36.13
C GLY A 309 -14.54 -27.91 36.35
N ASP A 310 -14.99 -28.89 37.13
CA ASP A 310 -14.21 -30.09 37.45
C ASP A 310 -14.18 -31.15 36.32
N THR A 311 -14.98 -30.99 35.26
CA THR A 311 -15.16 -32.02 34.21
C THR A 311 -14.10 -32.00 33.11
N ASN A 312 -13.07 -31.16 33.24
CA ASN A 312 -11.94 -30.96 32.32
C ASN A 312 -12.36 -30.50 30.89
N ALA A 313 -12.01 -29.26 30.55
CA ALA A 313 -12.40 -28.63 29.28
C ALA A 313 -11.80 -29.36 28.06
N GLU A 314 -10.57 -29.84 28.17
CA GLU A 314 -9.83 -30.53 27.11
C GLU A 314 -10.52 -31.85 26.72
N LEU A 315 -10.95 -32.64 27.71
CA LEU A 315 -11.71 -33.87 27.48
C LEU A 315 -13.05 -33.58 26.79
N GLN A 316 -13.79 -32.57 27.25
CA GLN A 316 -15.07 -32.18 26.62
C GLN A 316 -14.87 -31.71 25.17
N ALA A 317 -13.86 -30.87 24.92
CA ALA A 317 -13.53 -30.41 23.57
C ALA A 317 -13.17 -31.58 22.65
N PHE A 318 -12.39 -32.54 23.14
CA PHE A 318 -12.04 -33.73 22.38
C PHE A 318 -13.27 -34.60 22.07
N LEU A 319 -14.15 -34.83 23.06
CA LEU A 319 -15.39 -35.58 22.85
C LEU A 319 -16.33 -34.90 21.86
N ALA A 320 -16.42 -33.57 21.87
CA ALA A 320 -17.22 -32.78 20.93
C ALA A 320 -16.75 -32.93 19.46
N GLY A 321 -15.46 -33.22 19.26
CA GLY A 321 -14.91 -33.52 17.95
C GLY A 321 -13.65 -32.74 17.58
N ASN A 322 -13.07 -31.93 18.48
CA ASN A 322 -11.82 -31.24 18.17
C ASN A 322 -10.67 -32.24 17.94
N ASP A 323 -9.80 -31.92 16.99
CA ASP A 323 -8.62 -32.70 16.66
C ASP A 323 -7.38 -32.15 17.40
N ILE A 324 -7.27 -30.82 17.53
CA ILE A 324 -6.19 -30.13 18.25
C ILE A 324 -6.77 -29.27 19.37
N LEU A 325 -6.22 -29.43 20.57
CA LEU A 325 -6.57 -28.73 21.79
C LEU A 325 -5.50 -27.66 22.05
N LEU A 326 -5.85 -26.42 21.71
CA LEU A 326 -4.95 -25.27 21.73
C LEU A 326 -4.89 -24.66 23.13
N MET A 327 -3.68 -24.41 23.63
CA MET A 327 -3.41 -23.74 24.90
C MET A 327 -4.21 -24.33 26.09
N PRO A 328 -4.06 -25.64 26.36
CA PRO A 328 -4.72 -26.30 27.50
C PRO A 328 -4.35 -25.62 28.82
N LYS A 329 -5.29 -25.62 29.77
CA LYS A 329 -5.10 -25.02 31.11
C LYS A 329 -4.09 -25.83 31.93
N ASP A 330 -4.25 -27.15 31.92
CA ASP A 330 -3.37 -28.10 32.60
C ASP A 330 -3.24 -29.37 31.76
N ILE A 331 -2.08 -29.53 31.12
CA ILE A 331 -1.80 -30.65 30.21
C ILE A 331 -1.77 -31.98 30.95
N LYS A 332 -1.20 -32.00 32.17
CA LYS A 332 -1.07 -33.23 32.96
C LYS A 332 -2.45 -33.73 33.36
N ALA A 333 -3.29 -32.83 33.87
CA ALA A 333 -4.68 -33.15 34.22
C ALA A 333 -5.48 -33.58 32.98
N ALA A 334 -5.34 -32.88 31.85
CA ALA A 334 -6.02 -33.21 30.61
C ALA A 334 -5.63 -34.60 30.06
N ARG A 335 -4.32 -34.93 30.06
CA ARG A 335 -3.83 -36.24 29.63
C ARG A 335 -4.39 -37.35 30.51
N VAL A 336 -4.39 -37.17 31.83
CA VAL A 336 -4.98 -38.14 32.77
C VAL A 336 -6.47 -38.33 32.50
N ALA A 337 -7.23 -37.24 32.36
CA ALA A 337 -8.67 -37.29 32.09
C ALA A 337 -9.00 -38.02 30.78
N ILE A 338 -8.27 -37.74 29.69
CA ILE A 338 -8.45 -38.41 28.39
C ILE A 338 -8.03 -39.88 28.47
N THR A 339 -6.95 -40.20 29.17
CA THR A 339 -6.48 -41.57 29.37
C THR A 339 -7.52 -42.41 30.12
N GLU A 340 -8.08 -41.88 31.21
CA GLU A 340 -9.10 -42.58 31.98
C GLU A 340 -10.42 -42.71 31.21
N ALA A 341 -10.84 -41.67 30.48
CA ALA A 341 -12.00 -41.75 29.60
C ALA A 341 -11.82 -42.80 28.48
N TYR A 342 -10.60 -42.97 27.96
CA TYR A 342 -10.26 -44.03 27.01
C TYR A 342 -10.34 -45.42 27.64
N LYS A 343 -9.71 -45.63 28.79
CA LYS A 343 -9.73 -46.92 29.52
C LYS A 343 -11.15 -47.33 29.92
N GLN A 344 -12.00 -46.37 30.26
CA GLN A 344 -13.41 -46.58 30.60
C GLN A 344 -14.32 -46.81 29.36
N GLY A 345 -13.77 -46.76 28.15
CA GLY A 345 -14.52 -46.94 26.90
C GLY A 345 -15.40 -45.74 26.49
N LYS A 346 -15.32 -44.61 27.22
CA LYS A 346 -15.99 -43.35 26.83
C LYS A 346 -15.39 -42.78 25.55
N ILE A 347 -14.07 -42.92 25.38
CA ILE A 347 -13.37 -42.65 24.11
C ILE A 347 -13.07 -43.98 23.42
N LYS A 348 -13.62 -44.19 22.23
CA LYS A 348 -13.30 -45.34 21.38
C LYS A 348 -11.97 -45.12 20.64
N GLU A 349 -11.23 -46.20 20.37
CA GLU A 349 -9.99 -46.13 19.56
C GLU A 349 -10.24 -45.53 18.17
N THR A 350 -11.42 -45.72 17.58
CA THR A 350 -11.78 -45.09 16.31
C THR A 350 -11.83 -43.56 16.39
N ARG A 351 -12.26 -42.99 17.53
CA ARG A 351 -12.27 -41.54 17.76
C ARG A 351 -10.85 -40.99 17.94
N LEU A 352 -10.03 -41.66 18.75
CA LEU A 352 -8.64 -41.27 18.99
C LEU A 352 -7.79 -41.39 17.72
N SER A 353 -7.82 -42.55 17.08
CA SER A 353 -7.08 -42.80 15.84
C SER A 353 -7.47 -41.85 14.72
N ALA A 354 -8.73 -41.45 14.60
CA ALA A 354 -9.16 -40.47 13.59
C ALA A 354 -8.44 -39.11 13.74
N SER A 355 -8.40 -38.52 14.94
CA SER A 355 -7.72 -37.23 15.15
C SER A 355 -6.21 -37.35 15.01
N VAL A 356 -5.60 -38.33 15.66
CA VAL A 356 -4.14 -38.48 15.63
C VAL A 356 -3.65 -38.75 14.20
N LYS A 357 -4.36 -39.59 13.42
CA LYS A 357 -4.01 -39.80 12.01
C LYS A 357 -4.18 -38.55 11.16
N LYS A 358 -5.20 -37.71 11.40
CA LYS A 358 -5.31 -36.40 10.73
C LYS A 358 -4.13 -35.49 11.06
N ILE A 359 -3.73 -35.41 12.33
CA ILE A 359 -2.56 -34.64 12.76
C ILE A 359 -1.28 -35.17 12.09
N LEU A 360 -1.10 -36.49 12.02
CA LEU A 360 0.01 -37.11 11.31
C LEU A 360 -0.04 -36.81 9.80
N MET A 361 -1.21 -36.89 9.16
CA MET A 361 -1.36 -36.49 7.76
C MET A 361 -0.94 -35.03 7.53
N ALA A 362 -1.35 -34.13 8.42
CA ALA A 362 -0.95 -32.72 8.38
C ALA A 362 0.57 -32.56 8.51
N LYS A 363 1.20 -33.26 9.47
CA LYS A 363 2.67 -33.27 9.65
C LYS A 363 3.40 -33.78 8.41
N TYR A 364 2.94 -34.87 7.81
CA TYR A 364 3.51 -35.37 6.57
C TYR A 364 3.37 -34.33 5.43
N LYS A 365 2.20 -33.72 5.30
CA LYS A 365 1.92 -32.75 4.22
C LYS A 365 2.84 -31.53 4.25
N VAL A 366 3.27 -31.11 5.43
CA VAL A 366 4.20 -29.98 5.64
C VAL A 366 5.67 -30.42 5.71
N GLY A 367 5.98 -31.69 5.41
CA GLY A 367 7.35 -32.22 5.31
C GLY A 367 7.99 -32.65 6.64
N LEU A 368 7.23 -32.73 7.74
CA LEU A 368 7.77 -33.15 9.04
C LEU A 368 8.15 -34.63 9.08
N ASN A 369 7.71 -35.45 8.14
CA ASN A 369 8.19 -36.83 7.97
C ASN A 369 9.67 -36.92 7.57
N THR A 370 10.23 -35.83 7.02
CA THR A 370 11.65 -35.66 6.69
C THR A 370 12.13 -34.31 7.20
N TYR A 371 11.98 -34.08 8.51
CA TYR A 371 12.28 -32.80 9.15
C TYR A 371 13.71 -32.29 8.86
N GLN A 372 13.80 -30.99 8.58
CA GLN A 372 15.05 -30.25 8.46
C GLN A 372 15.06 -29.09 9.44
N LYS A 373 16.23 -28.82 10.03
CA LYS A 373 16.40 -27.69 10.94
C LYS A 373 16.18 -26.36 10.21
N VAL A 374 15.65 -25.38 10.92
CA VAL A 374 15.49 -24.01 10.42
C VAL A 374 16.88 -23.39 10.28
N GLU A 375 17.23 -22.99 9.07
CA GLU A 375 18.48 -22.29 8.76
C GLU A 375 18.45 -20.86 9.31
N ILE A 376 19.43 -20.49 10.13
CA ILE A 376 19.46 -19.19 10.81
C ILE A 376 20.14 -18.12 9.93
N ASN A 377 21.06 -18.53 9.07
CA ASN A 377 21.78 -17.62 8.19
C ASN A 377 20.81 -16.88 7.27
N ASN A 378 21.01 -15.57 7.11
CA ASN A 378 20.20 -14.65 6.30
C ASN A 378 18.69 -14.55 6.64
N LEU A 379 18.24 -15.14 7.75
CA LEU A 379 16.81 -15.23 8.07
C LEU A 379 16.09 -13.87 8.12
N TYR A 380 16.74 -12.81 8.61
CA TYR A 380 16.13 -11.48 8.65
C TYR A 380 15.80 -10.94 7.25
N ASN A 381 16.74 -11.03 6.32
CA ASN A 381 16.55 -10.51 4.95
C ASN A 381 15.53 -11.36 4.17
N ASP A 382 15.55 -12.69 4.35
CA ASP A 382 14.58 -13.60 3.72
C ASP A 382 13.13 -13.34 4.17
N LEU A 383 12.93 -12.69 5.31
CA LEU A 383 11.62 -12.32 5.88
C LEU A 383 11.23 -10.86 5.61
N ASN A 384 12.09 -10.09 4.94
CA ASN A 384 11.91 -8.66 4.63
C ASN A 384 12.46 -8.35 3.23
N THR A 385 12.00 -9.10 2.23
CA THR A 385 12.51 -9.02 0.86
C THR A 385 11.91 -7.83 0.11
N THR A 386 12.59 -7.40 -0.96
CA THR A 386 12.07 -6.34 -1.84
C THR A 386 10.71 -6.71 -2.43
N GLU A 387 10.46 -7.97 -2.77
CA GLU A 387 9.17 -8.46 -3.25
C GLU A 387 8.02 -8.16 -2.28
N ASP A 388 8.28 -8.19 -0.97
CA ASP A 388 7.29 -7.86 0.05
C ASP A 388 6.89 -6.38 -0.02
N HIS A 389 7.88 -5.49 -0.16
CA HIS A 389 7.65 -4.05 -0.37
C HIS A 389 6.88 -3.77 -1.66
N LEU A 390 7.19 -4.49 -2.75
CA LEU A 390 6.48 -4.34 -4.03
C LEU A 390 5.00 -4.71 -3.91
N LEU A 391 4.71 -5.83 -3.23
CA LEU A 391 3.36 -6.29 -3.02
C LEU A 391 2.59 -5.39 -2.04
N TYR A 392 3.24 -4.89 -1.00
CA TYR A 392 2.68 -3.95 -0.05
C TYR A 392 2.24 -2.64 -0.72
N GLU A 393 3.13 -2.05 -1.54
CA GLU A 393 2.79 -0.86 -2.33
C GLU A 393 1.62 -1.14 -3.29
N LYS A 394 1.67 -2.27 -4.02
CA LYS A 394 0.61 -2.68 -4.93
C LYS A 394 -0.74 -2.87 -4.20
N ALA A 395 -0.74 -3.40 -2.98
CA ALA A 395 -1.96 -3.58 -2.20
C ALA A 395 -2.60 -2.21 -1.87
N PHE A 396 -1.82 -1.24 -1.36
CA PHE A 396 -2.34 0.10 -1.09
C PHE A 396 -2.80 0.84 -2.36
N GLU A 397 -2.05 0.75 -3.47
CA GLU A 397 -2.47 1.32 -4.77
C GLU A 397 -3.85 0.81 -5.23
N ASN A 398 -4.25 -0.40 -4.83
CA ASN A 398 -5.55 -0.99 -5.19
C ASN A 398 -6.59 -0.93 -4.06
N ALA A 399 -6.20 -0.58 -2.84
CA ALA A 399 -7.09 -0.47 -1.69
C ALA A 399 -7.67 0.93 -1.53
N ILE A 400 -6.92 1.99 -1.89
CA ILE A 400 -7.37 3.38 -1.69
C ILE A 400 -8.70 3.63 -2.41
N THR A 401 -9.65 4.18 -1.65
CA THR A 401 -11.05 4.33 -2.06
C THR A 401 -11.45 5.79 -2.08
N LEU A 402 -11.87 6.28 -3.24
CA LEU A 402 -12.54 7.57 -3.38
C LEU A 402 -14.04 7.35 -3.11
N VAL A 403 -14.52 7.80 -1.96
CA VAL A 403 -15.90 7.57 -1.50
C VAL A 403 -16.83 8.65 -2.06
N LYS A 404 -16.42 9.91 -2.02
CA LYS A 404 -17.20 11.05 -2.50
C LYS A 404 -16.34 11.95 -3.39
N ASN A 405 -16.92 12.51 -4.44
CA ASN A 405 -16.21 13.38 -5.37
C ASN A 405 -17.16 14.36 -6.09
N GLU A 406 -17.64 15.36 -5.37
CA GLU A 406 -18.52 16.40 -5.90
C GLU A 406 -17.85 17.18 -7.03
N VAL A 407 -18.62 17.47 -8.07
CA VAL A 407 -18.19 18.24 -9.25
C VAL A 407 -16.88 17.71 -9.90
N SER A 408 -16.58 16.42 -9.69
CA SER A 408 -15.31 15.80 -10.14
C SER A 408 -14.05 16.56 -9.67
N LEU A 409 -14.06 17.03 -8.42
CA LEU A 409 -12.93 17.75 -7.80
C LEU A 409 -11.61 16.99 -7.88
N LEU A 410 -11.64 15.66 -7.68
CA LEU A 410 -10.50 14.77 -7.76
C LEU A 410 -10.51 13.94 -9.07
N PRO A 411 -9.36 13.72 -9.72
CA PRO A 411 -8.05 14.29 -9.37
C PRO A 411 -7.98 15.80 -9.63
N VAL A 412 -7.19 16.53 -8.84
CA VAL A 412 -7.07 17.98 -8.92
C VAL A 412 -6.46 18.41 -10.26
N LYS A 413 -7.22 19.20 -11.03
CA LYS A 413 -6.84 19.79 -12.33
C LYS A 413 -6.69 21.31 -12.23
N ASN A 414 -6.18 21.93 -13.30
CA ASN A 414 -6.08 23.38 -13.45
C ASN A 414 -5.33 24.01 -12.27
N LEU A 415 -4.10 23.53 -12.02
CA LEU A 415 -3.31 23.85 -10.83
C LEU A 415 -3.02 25.35 -10.71
N GLU A 416 -2.93 26.06 -11.84
CA GLU A 416 -2.78 27.51 -11.91
C GLU A 416 -3.91 28.27 -11.21
N ASN A 417 -5.08 27.65 -11.08
CA ASN A 417 -6.26 28.21 -10.44
C ASN A 417 -6.45 27.68 -9.01
N LYS A 418 -5.52 26.89 -8.46
CA LYS A 418 -5.66 26.27 -7.14
C LYS A 418 -4.67 26.88 -6.16
N LYS A 419 -5.21 27.29 -5.01
CA LYS A 419 -4.42 27.66 -3.83
C LYS A 419 -4.81 26.69 -2.72
N ILE A 420 -3.90 25.77 -2.41
CA ILE A 420 -4.21 24.57 -1.64
C ILE A 420 -3.60 24.65 -0.24
N ALA A 421 -4.43 24.47 0.79
CA ALA A 421 -3.99 24.30 2.16
C ALA A 421 -4.12 22.84 2.60
N TYR A 422 -3.19 22.39 3.44
CA TYR A 422 -3.26 21.12 4.16
C TYR A 422 -3.47 21.37 5.65
N VAL A 423 -4.52 20.78 6.21
CA VAL A 423 -4.85 20.86 7.65
C VAL A 423 -4.69 19.46 8.26
N PRO A 424 -3.65 19.23 9.08
CA PRO A 424 -3.50 17.96 9.80
C PRO A 424 -4.49 17.88 10.96
N MET A 425 -5.11 16.71 11.14
CA MET A 425 -5.93 16.31 12.28
C MET A 425 -5.51 14.92 12.76
N GLY A 426 -5.91 14.55 13.98
CA GLY A 426 -5.53 13.32 14.64
C GLY A 426 -4.30 13.45 15.54
N ASP A 427 -3.78 12.31 16.00
CA ASP A 427 -2.70 12.21 16.99
C ASP A 427 -1.45 11.47 16.47
N ASP A 428 -1.37 11.24 15.17
CA ASP A 428 -0.22 10.63 14.50
C ASP A 428 0.27 11.53 13.34
N SER A 429 1.49 11.28 12.83
CA SER A 429 2.10 12.13 11.82
C SER A 429 1.40 11.98 10.47
N GLY A 430 1.04 13.14 9.90
CA GLY A 430 0.63 13.30 8.50
C GLY A 430 1.70 13.97 7.63
N ASP A 431 2.95 14.02 8.09
CA ASP A 431 4.03 14.64 7.33
C ASP A 431 4.37 13.87 6.03
N PRO A 432 4.36 12.52 5.99
CA PRO A 432 4.52 11.80 4.73
C PRO A 432 3.44 12.16 3.70
N PHE A 433 2.20 12.35 4.14
CA PHE A 433 1.11 12.80 3.27
C PHE A 433 1.34 14.21 2.75
N HIS A 434 1.68 15.16 3.64
CA HIS A 434 1.95 16.54 3.25
C HIS A 434 3.12 16.65 2.26
N GLN A 435 4.24 15.96 2.54
CA GLN A 435 5.39 15.91 1.64
C GLN A 435 5.04 15.33 0.27
N ALA A 436 4.20 14.28 0.23
CA ALA A 436 3.74 13.70 -1.02
C ALA A 436 2.79 14.63 -1.80
N LEU A 437 1.94 15.42 -1.12
CA LEU A 437 1.12 16.46 -1.77
C LEU A 437 2.00 17.53 -2.42
N GLN A 438 3.08 17.94 -1.74
CA GLN A 438 4.02 18.97 -2.22
C GLN A 438 4.85 18.54 -3.45
N GLN A 439 4.85 17.26 -3.81
CA GLN A 439 5.49 16.78 -5.04
C GLN A 439 4.79 17.26 -6.32
N TYR A 440 3.53 17.71 -6.22
CA TYR A 440 2.70 18.06 -7.39
C TYR A 440 2.46 19.56 -7.56
N THR A 441 2.34 20.31 -6.47
CA THR A 441 2.18 21.76 -6.47
C THR A 441 2.48 22.31 -5.07
N GLU A 442 2.45 23.63 -4.90
CA GLU A 442 2.54 24.24 -3.59
C GLU A 442 1.29 23.89 -2.75
N VAL A 443 1.53 23.26 -1.60
CA VAL A 443 0.51 22.94 -0.59
C VAL A 443 0.99 23.42 0.76
N THR A 444 0.32 24.44 1.30
CA THR A 444 0.74 25.07 2.56
C THR A 444 0.12 24.34 3.75
N LYS A 445 0.94 23.86 4.70
CA LYS A 445 0.45 23.32 5.97
C LYS A 445 -0.09 24.47 6.82
N VAL A 446 -1.37 24.40 7.17
CA VAL A 446 -2.07 25.43 7.95
C VAL A 446 -2.55 24.82 9.26
N VAL A 447 -2.21 25.49 10.36
CA VAL A 447 -2.64 25.12 11.72
C VAL A 447 -3.26 26.32 12.42
N GLY A 448 -4.12 26.06 13.40
CA GLY A 448 -4.71 27.07 14.25
C GLY A 448 -4.85 26.55 15.68
N LYS A 449 -4.72 27.45 16.67
CA LYS A 449 -4.93 27.10 18.09
C LYS A 449 -6.42 26.89 18.43
N ASP A 450 -7.29 27.58 17.69
CA ASP A 450 -8.74 27.53 17.75
C ASP A 450 -9.34 27.62 16.33
N ILE A 451 -10.63 27.34 16.18
CA ILE A 451 -11.30 27.31 14.88
C ILE A 451 -11.33 28.69 14.19
N GLY A 452 -11.41 29.78 14.95
CA GLY A 452 -11.42 31.13 14.39
C GLY A 452 -10.08 31.48 13.76
N THR A 453 -8.99 31.18 14.47
CA THR A 453 -7.62 31.33 13.98
C THR A 453 -7.37 30.43 12.77
N LEU A 454 -7.84 29.18 12.80
CA LEU A 454 -7.70 28.27 11.66
C LEU A 454 -8.42 28.81 10.42
N LYS A 455 -9.69 29.23 10.54
CA LYS A 455 -10.46 29.81 9.43
C LYS A 455 -9.80 31.07 8.87
N LYS A 456 -9.30 31.95 9.74
CA LYS A 456 -8.54 33.14 9.34
C LYS A 456 -7.28 32.77 8.54
N ASN A 457 -6.51 31.79 9.01
CA ASN A 457 -5.31 31.34 8.32
C ASN A 457 -5.61 30.64 6.97
N LEU A 458 -6.84 30.18 6.78
CA LEU A 458 -7.34 29.59 5.53
C LEU A 458 -7.94 30.62 4.57
N GLU A 459 -7.96 31.91 4.90
CA GLU A 459 -8.40 32.96 3.98
C GLU A 459 -7.52 32.99 2.72
N GLY A 460 -8.17 33.03 1.55
CA GLY A 460 -7.50 33.07 0.25
C GLY A 460 -7.12 31.70 -0.34
N TYR A 461 -7.27 30.59 0.41
CA TYR A 461 -7.22 29.24 -0.17
C TYR A 461 -8.57 28.87 -0.77
N ASN A 462 -8.56 28.12 -1.87
CA ASN A 462 -9.79 27.66 -2.54
C ASN A 462 -9.93 26.13 -2.58
N VAL A 463 -8.91 25.40 -2.11
CA VAL A 463 -8.99 23.96 -1.80
C VAL A 463 -8.33 23.73 -0.45
N VAL A 464 -9.03 23.05 0.45
CA VAL A 464 -8.52 22.66 1.76
C VAL A 464 -8.54 21.14 1.85
N ILE A 465 -7.37 20.55 2.04
CA ILE A 465 -7.20 19.11 2.25
C ILE A 465 -7.02 18.88 3.74
N VAL A 466 -7.96 18.21 4.38
CA VAL A 466 -7.84 17.73 5.76
C VAL A 466 -7.32 16.30 5.74
N GLY A 467 -6.23 16.04 6.45
CA GLY A 467 -5.73 14.68 6.70
C GLY A 467 -6.04 14.26 8.13
N PHE A 468 -6.75 13.14 8.33
CA PHE A 468 -7.01 12.57 9.65
C PHE A 468 -6.14 11.35 9.90
N HIS A 469 -5.20 11.48 10.84
CA HIS A 469 -4.11 10.53 11.07
C HIS A 469 -4.20 9.90 12.46
N LYS A 470 -4.25 8.56 12.52
CA LYS A 470 -4.29 7.78 13.77
C LYS A 470 -3.21 6.71 13.75
N SER A 471 -2.81 6.26 14.93
CA SER A 471 -1.78 5.22 15.09
C SER A 471 -2.04 3.99 14.21
N ASN A 472 -1.00 3.59 13.48
CA ASN A 472 -0.95 2.38 12.67
C ASN A 472 -0.16 1.24 13.34
N ASP A 473 0.16 1.36 14.64
CA ASP A 473 0.99 0.37 15.35
C ASP A 473 0.29 -0.99 15.50
N SER A 474 -1.04 -0.96 15.69
CA SER A 474 -1.84 -2.17 15.82
C SER A 474 -3.32 -1.90 15.51
N PRO A 475 -4.08 -2.93 15.05
CA PRO A 475 -5.49 -2.76 14.65
C PRO A 475 -6.46 -2.39 15.80
N TRP A 476 -6.00 -2.45 17.05
CA TRP A 476 -6.77 -2.15 18.27
C TRP A 476 -6.59 -0.71 18.76
N LYS A 477 -5.71 0.07 18.14
CA LYS A 477 -5.52 1.47 18.51
C LYS A 477 -6.81 2.30 18.29
N PRO A 478 -7.03 3.35 19.11
CA PRO A 478 -8.16 4.26 18.92
C PRO A 478 -8.15 4.90 17.52
N TYR A 479 -9.32 5.03 16.92
CA TYR A 479 -9.49 5.46 15.53
C TYR A 479 -10.49 6.62 15.36
N LYS A 480 -11.22 6.96 16.42
CA LYS A 480 -12.30 7.93 16.38
C LYS A 480 -11.79 9.36 16.34
N PHE A 481 -12.59 10.25 15.76
CA PHE A 481 -12.41 11.69 15.92
C PHE A 481 -12.69 12.09 17.36
N SER A 482 -12.01 13.13 17.83
CA SER A 482 -12.42 13.86 19.03
C SER A 482 -13.59 14.82 18.71
N GLU A 483 -14.35 15.20 19.73
CA GLU A 483 -15.44 16.19 19.59
C GLU A 483 -14.94 17.51 18.98
N LYS A 484 -13.73 17.93 19.35
CA LYS A 484 -13.06 19.11 18.80
C LYS A 484 -12.85 18.98 17.29
N GLU A 485 -12.35 17.83 16.82
CA GLU A 485 -12.07 17.60 15.40
C GLU A 485 -13.37 17.51 14.59
N LEU A 486 -14.41 16.86 15.12
CA LEU A 486 -15.74 16.84 14.50
C LEU A 486 -16.31 18.25 14.35
N TYR A 487 -16.22 19.06 15.41
CA TYR A 487 -16.66 20.45 15.38
C TYR A 487 -15.86 21.28 14.36
N TRP A 488 -14.53 21.13 14.31
CA TRP A 488 -13.70 21.86 13.35
C TRP A 488 -14.00 21.44 11.93
N LEU A 489 -14.13 20.15 11.66
CA LEU A 489 -14.45 19.65 10.33
C LEU A 489 -15.81 20.17 9.85
N ALA A 490 -16.82 20.19 10.72
CA ALA A 490 -18.12 20.78 10.40
C ALA A 490 -18.03 22.28 10.09
N GLU A 491 -17.26 23.04 10.88
CA GLU A 491 -17.05 24.47 10.64
C GLU A 491 -16.28 24.78 9.35
N LEU A 492 -15.35 23.92 8.97
CA LEU A 492 -14.63 24.01 7.69
C LEU A 492 -15.56 23.66 6.52
N GLY A 493 -16.37 22.61 6.64
CA GLY A 493 -17.28 22.17 5.58
C GLY A 493 -18.42 23.17 5.29
N ARG A 494 -18.83 23.96 6.27
CA ARG A 494 -19.79 25.06 6.08
C ARG A 494 -19.22 26.24 5.29
N SER A 495 -17.90 26.32 5.12
CA SER A 495 -17.27 27.39 4.36
C SER A 495 -17.67 27.31 2.89
N ARG A 496 -17.90 28.48 2.28
CA ARG A 496 -18.17 28.61 0.84
C ARG A 496 -16.98 29.19 0.07
N SER A 497 -15.88 29.48 0.74
CA SER A 497 -14.68 30.07 0.13
C SER A 497 -13.71 29.06 -0.49
N PHE A 498 -13.85 27.77 -0.13
CA PHE A 498 -13.00 26.70 -0.62
C PHE A 498 -13.77 25.39 -0.77
N ASN A 499 -13.23 24.47 -1.56
CA ASN A 499 -13.66 23.09 -1.56
C ASN A 499 -12.90 22.28 -0.50
N LEU A 500 -13.62 21.42 0.24
CA LEU A 500 -13.07 20.59 1.31
C LEU A 500 -12.84 19.14 0.85
N VAL A 501 -11.59 18.69 0.94
CA VAL A 501 -11.20 17.29 0.73
C VAL A 501 -10.83 16.67 2.07
N LEU A 502 -11.51 15.58 2.47
CA LEU A 502 -11.14 14.80 3.64
C LEU A 502 -10.40 13.52 3.24
N SER A 503 -9.20 13.32 3.78
CA SER A 503 -8.40 12.10 3.64
C SER A 503 -8.26 11.41 4.99
N VAL A 504 -8.66 10.13 5.09
CA VAL A 504 -8.70 9.39 6.36
C VAL A 504 -7.71 8.23 6.35
N PHE A 505 -6.80 8.22 7.32
CA PHE A 505 -5.72 7.24 7.46
C PHE A 505 -5.93 6.33 8.67
N THR A 506 -7.16 5.87 8.81
CA THR A 506 -7.56 4.86 9.79
C THR A 506 -8.75 4.08 9.26
N LYS A 507 -9.26 3.12 10.04
CA LYS A 507 -10.35 2.25 9.60
C LYS A 507 -11.63 3.05 9.31
N PRO A 508 -12.45 2.63 8.33
CA PRO A 508 -13.58 3.43 7.83
C PRO A 508 -14.61 3.81 8.89
N TYR A 509 -14.73 3.05 9.98
CA TYR A 509 -15.64 3.33 11.08
C TYR A 509 -15.44 4.68 11.77
N ALA A 510 -14.28 5.33 11.63
CA ALA A 510 -14.10 6.71 12.09
C ALA A 510 -15.13 7.66 11.45
N LEU A 511 -15.57 7.37 10.23
CA LEU A 511 -16.54 8.19 9.49
C LEU A 511 -17.98 8.04 10.01
N LEU A 512 -18.29 6.99 10.78
CA LEU A 512 -19.61 6.84 11.41
C LEU A 512 -19.87 7.91 12.48
N ASP A 513 -18.82 8.58 12.99
CA ASP A 513 -18.95 9.68 13.94
C ASP A 513 -19.36 11.00 13.24
N LEU A 514 -19.34 11.06 11.89
CA LEU A 514 -19.77 12.25 11.13
C LEU A 514 -21.30 12.32 11.07
N VAL A 515 -21.85 13.50 11.37
CA VAL A 515 -23.30 13.75 11.34
C VAL A 515 -23.85 13.82 9.91
N ASN A 516 -23.04 14.32 8.97
CA ASN A 516 -23.45 14.55 7.58
C ASN A 516 -22.22 14.61 6.66
N TYR A 517 -22.33 14.05 5.46
CA TYR A 517 -21.27 14.08 4.44
C TYR A 517 -21.46 15.21 3.40
N ASN A 518 -22.58 15.92 3.39
CA ASN A 518 -22.87 16.92 2.34
C ASN A 518 -21.88 18.10 2.33
N ASP A 519 -21.31 18.44 3.49
CA ASP A 519 -20.38 19.56 3.65
C ASP A 519 -18.90 19.19 3.32
N ILE A 520 -18.66 17.97 2.87
CA ILE A 520 -17.34 17.51 2.39
C ILE A 520 -17.43 17.35 0.87
N ASP A 521 -16.61 18.05 0.08
CA ASP A 521 -16.70 17.95 -1.39
C ASP A 521 -16.08 16.66 -1.92
N ALA A 522 -14.98 16.20 -1.33
CA ALA A 522 -14.37 14.91 -1.68
C ALA A 522 -13.88 14.14 -0.44
N LEU A 523 -14.02 12.83 -0.47
CA LEU A 523 -13.65 11.92 0.63
C LEU A 523 -12.80 10.77 0.11
N VAL A 524 -11.59 10.63 0.63
CA VAL A 524 -10.64 9.56 0.27
C VAL A 524 -10.25 8.76 1.51
N LEU A 525 -10.34 7.43 1.42
CA LEU A 525 -9.89 6.51 2.46
C LEU A 525 -8.53 5.91 2.09
N GLY A 526 -7.53 6.20 2.92
CA GLY A 526 -6.21 5.57 2.91
C GLY A 526 -6.11 4.34 3.83
N TYR A 527 -7.13 4.08 4.66
CA TYR A 527 -7.32 2.95 5.59
C TYR A 527 -6.32 2.82 6.75
N GLN A 528 -5.05 3.09 6.51
CA GLN A 528 -3.96 2.94 7.48
C GLN A 528 -3.01 4.14 7.36
N ASN A 529 -2.34 4.49 8.46
CA ASN A 529 -1.43 5.65 8.50
C ASN A 529 0.01 5.33 8.06
N SER A 530 0.24 4.22 7.35
CA SER A 530 1.57 3.90 6.84
C SER A 530 2.06 4.94 5.84
N VAL A 531 3.37 5.12 5.75
CA VAL A 531 4.02 6.06 4.80
C VAL A 531 3.52 5.83 3.37
N ILE A 532 3.42 4.57 2.95
CA ILE A 532 2.94 4.20 1.61
C ILE A 532 1.46 4.58 1.43
N ALA A 533 0.59 4.31 2.41
CA ALA A 533 -0.82 4.67 2.31
C ALA A 533 -0.99 6.19 2.15
N GLN A 534 -0.24 6.97 2.93
CA GLN A 534 -0.18 8.42 2.86
C GLN A 534 0.29 8.89 1.48
N GLN A 535 1.45 8.41 1.01
CA GLN A 535 2.01 8.77 -0.30
C GLN A 535 1.04 8.44 -1.44
N LYS A 536 0.51 7.21 -1.48
CA LYS A 536 -0.41 6.77 -2.55
C LYS A 536 -1.75 7.49 -2.53
N THR A 537 -2.22 7.93 -1.38
CA THR A 537 -3.41 8.77 -1.28
C THR A 537 -3.18 10.14 -1.91
N ALA A 538 -2.00 10.74 -1.72
CA ALA A 538 -1.62 11.98 -2.43
C ALA A 538 -1.52 11.76 -3.96
N GLU A 539 -0.95 10.63 -4.40
CA GLU A 539 -0.90 10.27 -5.82
C GLU A 539 -2.31 10.13 -6.44
N VAL A 540 -3.29 9.63 -5.68
CA VAL A 540 -4.70 9.58 -6.10
C VAL A 540 -5.32 10.97 -6.20
N ILE A 541 -5.10 11.83 -5.21
CA ILE A 541 -5.63 13.22 -5.18
C ILE A 541 -5.15 14.01 -6.40
N PHE A 542 -3.88 13.86 -6.78
CA PHE A 542 -3.33 14.52 -7.95
C PHE A 542 -3.40 13.68 -9.23
N GLY A 543 -3.99 12.48 -9.20
CA GLY A 543 -4.20 11.66 -10.40
C GLY A 543 -2.91 11.14 -11.05
N ALA A 544 -1.83 10.95 -10.30
CA ALA A 544 -0.72 10.14 -10.77
C ALA A 544 -1.15 8.67 -10.91
N ILE A 545 -1.94 8.17 -9.95
CA ILE A 545 -2.60 6.86 -10.01
C ILE A 545 -4.12 7.01 -9.85
N PRO A 546 -4.93 6.08 -10.40
CA PRO A 546 -6.38 6.07 -10.17
C PRO A 546 -6.74 5.47 -8.80
N ALA A 547 -7.81 5.95 -8.18
CA ALA A 547 -8.48 5.28 -7.07
C ALA A 547 -9.23 4.06 -7.60
N LYS A 548 -9.01 2.89 -6.98
CA LYS A 548 -9.58 1.60 -7.45
C LYS A 548 -10.37 0.85 -6.38
N GLY A 549 -10.16 1.20 -5.11
CA GLY A 549 -10.73 0.52 -3.97
C GLY A 549 -12.24 0.72 -3.88
N VAL A 550 -12.84 -0.11 -3.03
CA VAL A 550 -14.23 0.00 -2.58
C VAL A 550 -14.30 -0.07 -1.06
N LEU A 551 -15.38 0.43 -0.51
CA LEU A 551 -15.67 0.28 0.91
C LEU A 551 -15.84 -1.21 1.26
N PRO A 552 -15.08 -1.75 2.22
CA PRO A 552 -15.31 -3.09 2.75
C PRO A 552 -16.50 -3.13 3.72
N VAL A 553 -16.99 -1.95 4.16
CA VAL A 553 -18.01 -1.77 5.20
C VAL A 553 -18.89 -0.57 4.89
N THR A 554 -20.13 -0.57 5.37
CA THR A 554 -21.10 0.51 5.19
C THR A 554 -20.78 1.69 6.11
N LEU A 555 -20.97 2.90 5.58
CA LEU A 555 -20.77 4.17 6.27
C LEU A 555 -22.09 4.93 6.34
N GLY A 556 -22.88 4.64 7.39
CA GLY A 556 -24.20 5.24 7.59
C GLY A 556 -25.19 4.85 6.50
N SER A 557 -26.14 5.74 6.19
CA SER A 557 -27.14 5.54 5.12
C SER A 557 -26.61 5.83 3.72
N ASP A 558 -25.51 6.58 3.62
CA ASP A 558 -25.15 7.27 2.38
C ASP A 558 -24.24 6.42 1.48
N TYR A 559 -23.42 5.55 2.07
CA TYR A 559 -22.47 4.72 1.35
C TYR A 559 -22.47 3.29 1.87
N SER A 560 -22.90 2.35 1.04
CA SER A 560 -22.88 0.92 1.36
C SER A 560 -21.50 0.29 1.12
N ALA A 561 -21.26 -0.87 1.74
CA ALA A 561 -20.16 -1.74 1.34
C ALA A 561 -20.20 -2.03 -0.17
N GLY A 562 -19.02 -2.06 -0.80
CA GLY A 562 -18.85 -2.16 -2.26
C GLY A 562 -18.84 -0.82 -2.99
N HIS A 563 -19.22 0.29 -2.34
CA HIS A 563 -19.16 1.62 -2.95
C HIS A 563 -17.73 2.13 -3.13
N GLY A 564 -17.47 2.83 -4.24
CA GLY A 564 -16.18 3.46 -4.53
C GLY A 564 -16.14 4.02 -5.94
N ILE A 565 -15.69 5.27 -6.07
CA ILE A 565 -15.61 5.99 -7.33
C ILE A 565 -14.27 5.68 -8.01
N LEU A 566 -14.31 5.10 -9.20
CA LEU A 566 -13.13 4.90 -10.02
C LEU A 566 -12.67 6.25 -10.59
N SER A 567 -11.46 6.70 -10.24
CA SER A 567 -10.86 7.89 -10.84
C SER A 567 -9.96 7.53 -12.03
N LYS A 568 -9.61 8.52 -12.85
CA LYS A 568 -8.68 8.37 -13.99
C LYS A 568 -7.31 8.94 -13.61
N SER A 569 -6.24 8.31 -14.11
CA SER A 569 -4.92 8.94 -14.09
C SER A 569 -4.89 10.11 -15.09
N LEU A 570 -4.22 11.19 -14.70
CA LEU A 570 -3.90 12.35 -15.54
C LEU A 570 -2.55 12.19 -16.26
N GLY A 571 -1.86 11.06 -16.09
CA GLY A 571 -0.51 10.85 -16.62
C GLY A 571 0.59 11.60 -15.86
N ARG A 572 0.30 12.11 -14.66
CA ARG A 572 1.33 12.67 -13.77
C ARG A 572 2.27 11.57 -13.28
N LEU A 573 3.52 11.92 -13.04
CA LEU A 573 4.50 10.97 -12.49
C LEU A 573 4.10 10.59 -11.06
N GLY A 574 4.08 9.29 -10.76
CA GLY A 574 4.04 8.78 -9.40
C GLY A 574 5.45 8.59 -8.83
N TYR A 575 5.57 8.09 -7.61
CA TYR A 575 6.84 7.88 -6.91
C TYR A 575 6.89 6.47 -6.35
N SER A 576 8.04 5.81 -6.43
CA SER A 576 8.14 4.41 -6.06
C SER A 576 9.59 3.95 -5.92
N ILE A 577 9.79 2.71 -5.49
CA ILE A 577 11.11 2.08 -5.51
C ILE A 577 11.46 1.59 -6.94
N PRO A 578 12.76 1.51 -7.28
CA PRO A 578 13.24 1.10 -8.61
C PRO A 578 12.68 -0.24 -9.12
N GLU A 579 12.51 -1.20 -8.22
CA GLU A 579 12.10 -2.55 -8.57
C GLU A 579 10.65 -2.60 -9.07
N ARG A 580 9.80 -1.62 -8.70
CA ARG A 580 8.44 -1.49 -9.24
C ARG A 580 8.40 -1.24 -10.74
N VAL A 581 9.49 -0.74 -11.31
CA VAL A 581 9.63 -0.49 -12.75
C VAL A 581 10.68 -1.38 -13.42
N GLY A 582 11.12 -2.44 -12.72
CA GLY A 582 12.09 -3.41 -13.21
C GLY A 582 13.49 -2.83 -13.34
N ILE A 583 13.88 -1.96 -12.39
CA ILE A 583 15.27 -1.52 -12.20
C ILE A 583 15.75 -2.09 -10.87
N ASP A 584 16.96 -2.62 -10.87
CA ASP A 584 17.64 -3.02 -9.64
C ASP A 584 18.13 -1.77 -8.92
N GLY A 585 17.64 -1.52 -7.70
CA GLY A 585 18.01 -0.36 -6.91
C GLY A 585 19.49 -0.33 -6.53
N THR A 586 20.16 -1.48 -6.48
CA THR A 586 21.61 -1.54 -6.21
C THR A 586 22.41 -0.88 -7.33
N LEU A 587 21.96 -0.97 -8.58
CA LEU A 587 22.62 -0.31 -9.71
C LEU A 587 22.50 1.22 -9.66
N LEU A 588 21.52 1.76 -8.92
CA LEU A 588 21.41 3.21 -8.73
C LEU A 588 22.44 3.76 -7.75
N SER A 589 23.08 2.92 -6.93
CA SER A 589 24.23 3.35 -6.14
C SER A 589 25.43 3.75 -7.02
N GLU A 590 25.55 3.20 -8.23
CA GLU A 590 26.55 3.66 -9.21
C GLU A 590 26.30 5.08 -9.69
N VAL A 591 25.04 5.53 -9.69
CA VAL A 591 24.72 6.93 -9.97
C VAL A 591 25.31 7.83 -8.88
N ASP A 592 25.18 7.44 -7.60
CA ASP A 592 25.79 8.17 -6.49
C ASP A 592 27.31 8.28 -6.70
N ASN A 593 27.98 7.17 -7.01
CA ASN A 593 29.43 7.12 -7.23
C ASN A 593 29.86 8.04 -8.38
N LEU A 594 29.15 8.00 -9.50
CA LEU A 594 29.45 8.84 -10.67
C LEU A 594 29.29 10.33 -10.33
N VAL A 595 28.22 10.69 -9.62
CA VAL A 595 27.98 12.09 -9.24
C VAL A 595 29.05 12.55 -8.26
N GLN A 596 29.38 11.72 -7.26
CA GLN A 596 30.39 12.02 -6.25
C GLN A 596 31.78 12.15 -6.87
N ASN A 597 32.17 11.29 -7.82
CA ASN A 597 33.43 11.40 -8.54
C ASN A 597 33.55 12.75 -9.27
N GLY A 598 32.46 13.26 -9.85
CA GLY A 598 32.44 14.59 -10.47
C GLY A 598 32.64 15.71 -9.45
N ILE A 599 32.07 15.58 -8.24
CA ILE A 599 32.27 16.54 -7.14
C ILE A 599 33.72 16.49 -6.65
N ASP A 600 34.24 15.30 -6.37
CA ASP A 600 35.60 15.10 -5.84
C ASP A 600 36.67 15.53 -6.86
N SER A 601 36.36 15.42 -8.15
CA SER A 601 37.21 15.88 -9.24
C SER A 601 37.05 17.37 -9.57
N LEU A 602 36.25 18.12 -8.79
CA LEU A 602 35.95 19.54 -9.01
C LEU A 602 35.39 19.84 -10.40
N MET A 603 34.61 18.91 -10.98
CA MET A 603 33.87 19.14 -12.23
C MET A 603 32.66 20.03 -11.99
N TYR A 604 32.01 19.88 -10.83
CA TYR A 604 30.91 20.72 -10.36
C TYR A 604 30.83 20.66 -8.81
N PRO A 605 30.37 21.72 -8.14
CA PRO A 605 30.31 21.75 -6.67
C PRO A 605 29.15 20.93 -6.09
N GLY A 606 28.10 20.69 -6.88
CA GLY A 606 26.90 19.98 -6.48
C GLY A 606 25.99 19.67 -7.66
N ALA A 607 25.02 18.78 -7.45
CA ALA A 607 24.11 18.31 -8.49
C ALA A 607 22.78 17.80 -7.88
N GLN A 608 21.73 17.77 -8.69
CA GLN A 608 20.52 17.01 -8.43
C GLN A 608 20.32 16.00 -9.56
N VAL A 609 20.01 14.76 -9.21
CA VAL A 609 19.74 13.70 -10.18
C VAL A 609 18.36 13.10 -9.94
N LEU A 610 17.56 13.07 -11.01
CA LEU A 610 16.23 12.48 -11.03
C LEU A 610 16.16 11.41 -12.13
N VAL A 611 15.67 10.22 -11.77
CA VAL A 611 15.41 9.12 -12.71
C VAL A 611 13.93 8.74 -12.62
N ALA A 612 13.25 8.81 -13.77
CA ALA A 612 11.87 8.35 -13.91
C ALA A 612 11.77 7.30 -15.01
N ARG A 613 11.02 6.23 -14.75
CA ARG A 613 10.75 5.15 -15.72
C ARG A 613 9.30 4.70 -15.57
N ARG A 614 8.62 4.44 -16.70
CA ARG A 614 7.21 3.96 -16.72
C ARG A 614 6.27 4.81 -15.87
N GLY A 615 6.42 6.14 -15.93
CA GLY A 615 5.58 7.08 -15.21
C GLY A 615 5.83 7.14 -13.69
N LYS A 616 6.92 6.55 -13.17
CA LYS A 616 7.30 6.64 -11.76
C LYS A 616 8.70 7.23 -11.62
N VAL A 617 8.85 8.22 -10.75
CA VAL A 617 10.15 8.67 -10.22
C VAL A 617 10.63 7.60 -9.25
N ILE A 618 11.84 7.09 -9.48
CA ILE A 618 12.45 6.01 -8.69
C ILE A 618 13.75 6.42 -8.02
N TYR A 619 14.23 7.62 -8.34
CA TYR A 619 15.44 8.18 -7.79
C TYR A 619 15.32 9.70 -7.89
N ASN A 620 15.55 10.40 -6.79
CA ASN A 620 15.58 11.86 -6.73
C ASN A 620 16.50 12.26 -5.57
N ARG A 621 17.75 12.61 -5.87
CA ARG A 621 18.78 12.90 -4.85
C ARG A 621 19.55 14.16 -5.17
N ASN A 622 19.96 14.83 -4.09
CA ASN A 622 20.76 16.05 -4.10
C ASN A 622 22.17 15.71 -3.61
N PHE A 623 23.18 16.34 -4.21
CA PHE A 623 24.59 16.09 -3.96
C PHE A 623 25.36 17.40 -3.84
N GLY A 624 26.39 17.38 -2.99
CA GLY A 624 27.33 18.48 -2.86
C GLY A 624 26.69 19.79 -2.41
N LYS A 625 27.20 20.88 -2.96
CA LYS A 625 26.98 22.25 -2.46
C LYS A 625 26.65 23.22 -3.59
N PRO A 626 26.03 24.38 -3.29
CA PRO A 626 25.77 25.43 -4.29
C PRO A 626 27.05 25.96 -4.96
N THR A 627 28.14 26.10 -4.20
CA THR A 627 29.47 26.53 -4.69
C THR A 627 30.55 25.77 -3.94
N TYR A 628 31.79 25.77 -4.46
CA TYR A 628 32.91 25.05 -3.82
C TYR A 628 33.19 25.51 -2.38
N ASP A 629 33.06 26.82 -2.12
CA ASP A 629 33.33 27.42 -0.80
C ASP A 629 32.11 27.45 0.12
N SER A 630 30.95 26.98 -0.33
CA SER A 630 29.74 26.99 0.49
C SER A 630 29.88 26.05 1.70
N VAL A 631 29.16 26.36 2.77
CA VAL A 631 28.94 25.46 3.91
C VAL A 631 27.57 24.78 3.84
N ASP A 632 26.70 25.25 2.94
CA ASP A 632 25.36 24.72 2.72
C ASP A 632 25.39 23.51 1.76
N SER A 633 24.38 22.65 1.85
CA SER A 633 24.17 21.52 0.94
C SER A 633 23.06 21.83 -0.06
N ILE A 634 23.14 21.24 -1.26
CA ILE A 634 22.02 21.27 -2.22
C ILE A 634 20.78 20.60 -1.60
N THR A 635 19.63 21.20 -1.84
CA THR A 635 18.30 20.70 -1.45
C THR A 635 17.37 20.69 -2.66
N SER A 636 16.23 20.01 -2.56
CA SER A 636 15.24 19.94 -3.65
C SER A 636 14.57 21.28 -3.97
N ASP A 637 14.77 22.31 -3.13
CA ASP A 637 14.24 23.65 -3.32
C ASP A 637 15.20 24.58 -4.07
N HIS A 638 16.43 24.13 -4.29
CA HIS A 638 17.42 24.86 -5.06
C HIS A 638 17.04 24.89 -6.55
N LEU A 639 17.26 26.03 -7.18
CA LEU A 639 16.94 26.33 -8.56
C LEU A 639 18.24 26.47 -9.34
N TYR A 640 18.29 25.82 -10.49
CA TYR A 640 19.46 25.83 -11.38
C TYR A 640 19.14 26.66 -12.62
N ASP A 641 20.12 27.43 -13.09
CA ASP A 641 20.03 28.02 -14.43
C ASP A 641 20.21 26.92 -15.48
N LEU A 642 19.33 26.93 -16.49
CA LEU A 642 19.30 25.92 -17.54
C LEU A 642 19.76 26.52 -18.87
N ALA A 643 21.03 26.34 -19.18
CA ALA A 643 21.62 26.88 -20.40
C ALA A 643 20.96 26.31 -21.67
N SER A 644 20.64 27.19 -22.62
CA SER A 644 20.11 26.88 -23.96
C SER A 644 18.74 26.20 -24.05
N LEU A 645 17.98 26.05 -22.96
CA LEU A 645 16.67 25.37 -22.99
C LEU A 645 15.46 26.28 -23.32
N THR A 646 15.59 27.61 -23.23
CA THR A 646 14.54 28.60 -23.58
C THR A 646 13.84 28.31 -24.91
N LYS A 647 14.60 27.85 -25.90
CA LYS A 647 14.11 27.52 -27.24
C LYS A 647 13.03 26.45 -27.23
N ILE A 648 13.28 25.36 -26.49
CA ILE A 648 12.45 24.16 -26.47
C ILE A 648 11.38 24.28 -25.38
N LEU A 649 11.70 24.90 -24.24
CA LEU A 649 10.79 24.97 -23.11
C LEU A 649 9.85 26.19 -23.13
N ALA A 650 10.12 27.20 -23.94
CA ALA A 650 9.27 28.40 -24.00
C ALA A 650 8.93 28.83 -25.43
N THR A 651 9.93 29.12 -26.27
CA THR A 651 9.64 29.66 -27.60
C THR A 651 8.87 28.65 -28.47
N LEU A 652 9.35 27.41 -28.55
CA LEU A 652 8.74 26.40 -29.40
C LEU A 652 7.30 26.06 -29.00
N PRO A 653 6.93 25.83 -27.72
CA PRO A 653 5.55 25.63 -27.31
C PRO A 653 4.63 26.79 -27.71
N VAL A 654 5.10 28.03 -27.55
CA VAL A 654 4.33 29.22 -27.96
C VAL A 654 4.16 29.25 -29.48
N VAL A 655 5.20 28.95 -30.26
CA VAL A 655 5.10 28.89 -31.73
C VAL A 655 4.17 27.78 -32.19
N MET A 656 4.22 26.61 -31.57
CA MET A 656 3.29 25.49 -31.87
C MET A 656 1.85 25.91 -31.61
N ALA A 657 1.56 26.54 -30.48
CA ALA A 657 0.21 27.04 -30.19
C ALA A 657 -0.20 28.17 -31.15
N MET A 658 0.71 29.07 -31.53
CA MET A 658 0.42 30.08 -32.56
C MET A 658 0.07 29.43 -33.90
N GLU A 659 0.70 28.32 -34.25
CA GLU A 659 0.42 27.58 -35.49
C GLU A 659 -0.96 26.93 -35.44
N GLU A 660 -1.30 26.27 -34.34
CA GLU A 660 -2.64 25.72 -34.09
C GLU A 660 -3.72 26.83 -34.07
N GLU A 661 -3.39 28.02 -33.55
CA GLU A 661 -4.26 29.21 -33.53
C GLU A 661 -4.35 29.90 -34.92
N GLY A 662 -3.59 29.46 -35.93
CA GLY A 662 -3.53 30.07 -37.26
C GLY A 662 -2.87 31.45 -37.31
N LYS A 663 -2.10 31.81 -36.27
CA LYS A 663 -1.39 33.09 -36.16
C LYS A 663 0.00 33.07 -36.79
N ILE A 664 0.54 31.89 -37.08
CA ILE A 664 1.79 31.71 -37.80
C ILE A 664 1.68 30.42 -38.62
N SER A 665 2.18 30.39 -39.85
CA SER A 665 2.34 29.17 -40.64
C SER A 665 3.81 28.75 -40.70
N LEU A 666 4.05 27.45 -40.82
CA LEU A 666 5.40 26.93 -41.10
C LEU A 666 5.99 27.46 -42.42
N ASN A 667 5.14 27.90 -43.36
CA ASN A 667 5.57 28.50 -44.63
C ASN A 667 5.72 30.02 -44.56
N ASP A 668 5.27 30.68 -43.50
CA ASP A 668 5.47 32.12 -43.33
C ASP A 668 6.96 32.43 -43.33
N THR A 669 7.30 33.57 -43.88
CA THR A 669 8.67 34.01 -44.10
C THR A 669 9.05 35.12 -43.13
N PHE A 670 10.34 35.27 -42.84
CA PHE A 670 10.80 36.32 -41.93
C PHE A 670 10.43 37.74 -42.38
N GLY A 671 10.28 37.97 -43.70
CA GLY A 671 9.78 39.24 -44.23
C GLY A 671 8.31 39.50 -43.89
N GLU A 672 7.47 38.46 -43.86
CA GLU A 672 6.07 38.54 -43.45
C GLU A 672 5.93 38.72 -41.93
N LEU A 673 6.78 38.06 -41.15
CA LEU A 673 6.75 38.15 -39.68
C LEU A 673 7.27 39.50 -39.17
N ILE A 674 8.38 39.99 -39.73
CA ILE A 674 9.04 41.22 -39.30
C ILE A 674 9.19 42.14 -40.51
N GLN A 675 8.36 43.17 -40.60
CA GLN A 675 8.33 44.10 -41.74
C GLN A 675 9.71 44.68 -42.10
N ALA A 676 10.58 44.93 -41.11
CA ALA A 676 11.93 45.43 -41.33
C ALA A 676 12.84 44.46 -42.12
N TYR A 677 12.45 43.20 -42.27
CA TYR A 677 13.22 42.17 -42.98
C TYR A 677 12.81 41.96 -44.43
N ASP A 678 11.71 42.54 -44.90
CA ASP A 678 11.18 42.34 -46.27
C ASP A 678 12.17 42.81 -47.37
N THR A 679 13.07 43.73 -47.03
CA THR A 679 14.13 44.22 -47.94
C THR A 679 15.49 43.57 -47.71
N THR A 680 15.58 42.58 -46.82
CA THR A 680 16.85 41.94 -46.42
C THR A 680 17.08 40.58 -47.07
N ASP A 681 18.31 40.06 -46.99
CA ASP A 681 18.66 38.69 -47.39
C ASP A 681 17.83 37.63 -46.65
N LEU A 682 17.30 37.96 -45.46
CA LEU A 682 16.55 37.03 -44.62
C LEU A 682 15.08 36.90 -45.04
N LYS A 683 14.57 37.77 -45.92
CA LYS A 683 13.13 37.89 -46.20
C LYS A 683 12.43 36.57 -46.50
N ASN A 684 13.08 35.69 -47.28
CA ASN A 684 12.51 34.41 -47.76
C ASN A 684 12.80 33.22 -46.83
N VAL A 685 13.37 33.45 -45.64
CA VAL A 685 13.59 32.39 -44.66
C VAL A 685 12.25 32.03 -44.04
N THR A 686 11.72 30.85 -44.39
CA THR A 686 10.47 30.33 -43.82
C THR A 686 10.65 29.90 -42.36
N VAL A 687 9.59 29.95 -41.55
CA VAL A 687 9.54 29.41 -40.19
C VAL A 687 10.05 27.97 -40.13
N LEU A 688 9.60 27.08 -41.04
CA LEU A 688 10.03 25.69 -41.12
C LEU A 688 11.55 25.57 -41.26
N LYS A 689 12.14 26.26 -42.23
CA LYS A 689 13.59 26.27 -42.45
C LYS A 689 14.32 26.84 -41.23
N ALA A 690 13.80 27.90 -40.61
CA ALA A 690 14.41 28.51 -39.43
C ALA A 690 14.45 27.53 -38.24
N LEU A 691 13.32 26.91 -37.91
CA LEU A 691 13.19 25.98 -36.77
C LEU A 691 13.88 24.64 -37.01
N SER A 692 13.99 24.19 -38.27
CA SER A 692 14.74 22.98 -38.65
C SER A 692 16.25 23.22 -38.81
N HIS A 693 16.73 24.43 -38.53
CA HIS A 693 18.15 24.83 -38.69
C HIS A 693 18.69 24.73 -40.14
N TYR A 694 17.79 24.81 -41.13
CA TYR A 694 18.09 24.94 -42.56
C TYR A 694 17.84 26.35 -43.11
N GLY A 695 17.54 27.32 -42.24
CA GLY A 695 17.32 28.72 -42.61
C GLY A 695 18.56 29.45 -43.10
N ARG A 696 19.73 28.78 -43.12
CA ARG A 696 21.03 29.33 -43.54
C ARG A 696 21.42 30.57 -42.71
N LEU A 697 20.93 30.69 -41.49
CA LEU A 697 21.24 31.79 -40.58
C LEU A 697 22.65 31.58 -39.97
N PRO A 698 23.37 32.63 -39.54
CA PRO A 698 24.58 32.45 -38.73
C PRO A 698 24.25 31.71 -37.43
N SER A 699 25.22 30.97 -36.87
CA SER A 699 24.97 30.16 -35.66
C SER A 699 24.63 31.03 -34.45
N TRP A 700 25.36 32.13 -34.27
CA TRP A 700 25.19 33.09 -33.18
C TRP A 700 25.70 34.47 -33.63
N ILE A 701 25.17 35.53 -33.01
CA ILE A 701 25.64 36.90 -33.13
C ILE A 701 26.00 37.42 -31.73
N ALA A 702 27.26 37.78 -31.51
CA ALA A 702 27.73 38.30 -30.23
C ALA A 702 27.36 39.78 -30.02
N PHE A 703 26.06 40.05 -29.80
CA PHE A 703 25.53 41.42 -29.69
C PHE A 703 26.30 42.27 -28.66
N TYR A 704 26.54 41.71 -27.48
CA TYR A 704 27.20 42.40 -26.36
C TYR A 704 28.60 42.94 -26.69
N LEU A 705 29.34 42.38 -27.66
CA LEU A 705 30.69 42.87 -27.96
C LEU A 705 30.70 44.34 -28.39
N SER A 706 29.62 44.82 -29.00
CA SER A 706 29.50 46.23 -29.39
C SER A 706 29.03 47.15 -28.28
N THR A 707 28.66 46.63 -27.11
CA THR A 707 28.31 47.46 -25.95
C THR A 707 29.50 47.67 -25.02
N LEU A 708 30.66 47.11 -25.36
CA LEU A 708 31.89 47.24 -24.60
C LEU A 708 32.78 48.38 -25.13
N ASP A 709 33.56 48.98 -24.24
CA ASP A 709 34.59 49.94 -24.57
C ASP A 709 35.86 49.26 -25.15
N LYS A 710 36.86 50.06 -25.50
CA LYS A 710 38.16 49.58 -26.01
C LYS A 710 38.91 48.63 -25.05
N ASN A 711 38.58 48.65 -23.75
CA ASN A 711 39.17 47.79 -22.72
C ASN A 711 38.30 46.56 -22.42
N ARG A 712 37.27 46.29 -23.24
CA ARG A 712 36.27 45.23 -23.04
C ARG A 712 35.48 45.37 -21.74
N LYS A 713 35.29 46.60 -21.25
CA LYS A 713 34.42 46.92 -20.10
C LYS A 713 33.08 47.46 -20.60
N PRO A 714 31.98 47.34 -19.82
CA PRO A 714 30.70 47.95 -20.19
C PRO A 714 30.86 49.44 -20.50
N SER A 715 30.53 49.85 -21.72
CA SER A 715 30.66 51.24 -22.16
C SER A 715 29.61 52.13 -21.49
N SER A 716 30.02 53.32 -21.04
CA SER A 716 29.09 54.34 -20.53
C SER A 716 28.18 54.92 -21.61
N GLU A 717 28.37 54.58 -22.88
CA GLU A 717 27.39 54.89 -23.94
C GLU A 717 26.13 54.03 -23.77
N PHE A 718 26.32 52.73 -23.55
CA PHE A 718 25.24 51.74 -23.52
C PHE A 718 24.74 51.40 -22.12
N TYR A 719 25.53 51.67 -21.07
CA TYR A 719 25.21 51.23 -19.72
C TYR A 719 25.14 52.35 -18.67
N ARG A 720 24.30 52.13 -17.65
CA ARG A 720 24.23 52.93 -16.42
C ARG A 720 24.29 52.02 -15.19
N SER A 721 24.76 52.55 -14.06
CA SER A 721 24.83 51.79 -12.80
C SER A 721 23.52 51.80 -11.99
N ARG A 722 22.55 52.61 -12.41
CA ARG A 722 21.24 52.77 -11.80
C ARG A 722 20.17 52.85 -12.89
N PRO A 723 18.93 52.43 -12.60
CA PRO A 723 17.84 52.57 -13.54
C PRO A 723 17.51 54.05 -13.76
N GLY A 724 17.05 54.40 -14.96
CA GLY A 724 16.64 55.76 -15.30
C GLY A 724 15.95 55.85 -16.66
N PRO A 725 15.48 57.03 -17.07
CA PRO A 725 14.85 57.22 -18.39
C PRO A 725 15.76 56.71 -19.52
N GLY A 726 15.27 55.77 -20.33
CA GLY A 726 16.02 55.16 -21.44
C GLY A 726 17.00 54.06 -21.03
N TYR A 727 17.06 53.67 -19.76
CA TYR A 727 17.93 52.62 -19.20
C TYR A 727 17.15 51.78 -18.18
N SER A 728 16.16 51.03 -18.65
CA SER A 728 15.27 50.20 -17.83
C SER A 728 15.66 48.72 -17.80
N ILE A 729 16.51 48.27 -18.73
CA ILE A 729 16.86 46.85 -18.89
C ILE A 729 18.01 46.48 -17.97
N GLU A 730 17.71 45.87 -16.83
CA GLU A 730 18.76 45.29 -15.97
C GLU A 730 19.41 44.07 -16.64
N VAL A 731 20.73 44.12 -16.80
CA VAL A 731 21.54 43.01 -17.35
C VAL A 731 22.16 42.18 -16.23
N THR A 732 22.62 42.87 -15.19
CA THR A 732 23.05 42.29 -13.92
C THR A 732 22.90 43.35 -12.83
N LYS A 733 23.04 42.97 -11.57
CA LYS A 733 22.88 43.88 -10.42
C LYS A 733 23.73 45.13 -10.62
N ASN A 734 23.08 46.30 -10.60
CA ASN A 734 23.70 47.62 -10.82
C ASN A 734 24.28 47.83 -12.24
N LEU A 735 23.74 47.18 -13.27
CA LEU A 735 24.11 47.40 -14.67
C LEU A 735 22.87 47.39 -15.56
N TYR A 736 22.52 48.55 -16.10
CA TYR A 736 21.31 48.79 -16.88
C TYR A 736 21.68 49.17 -18.31
N LEU A 737 21.16 48.42 -19.28
CA LEU A 737 21.37 48.63 -20.71
C LEU A 737 20.39 49.68 -21.25
N SER A 738 20.85 50.47 -22.22
CA SER A 738 20.00 51.42 -22.95
C SER A 738 18.84 50.71 -23.64
N ASP A 739 17.62 51.22 -23.45
CA ASP A 739 16.40 50.67 -24.03
C ASP A 739 16.48 50.60 -25.57
N ALA A 740 17.12 51.61 -26.19
CA ALA A 740 17.32 51.69 -27.64
C ALA A 740 18.20 50.57 -28.22
N TYR A 741 18.94 49.84 -27.38
CA TYR A 741 19.77 48.74 -27.85
C TYR A 741 18.96 47.53 -28.33
N GLN A 742 17.72 47.38 -27.88
CA GLN A 742 16.83 46.30 -28.36
C GLN A 742 16.59 46.39 -29.87
N ASP A 743 16.36 47.58 -30.41
CA ASP A 743 16.19 47.78 -31.86
C ASP A 743 17.47 47.45 -32.63
N SER A 744 18.63 47.76 -32.04
CA SER A 744 19.94 47.45 -32.62
C SER A 744 20.16 45.94 -32.80
N ILE A 745 19.64 45.11 -31.88
CA ILE A 745 19.72 43.64 -31.99
C ILE A 745 18.99 43.17 -33.26
N TYR A 746 17.74 43.58 -33.44
CA TYR A 746 16.93 43.14 -34.58
C TYR A 746 17.43 43.72 -35.90
N ASN A 747 17.91 44.96 -35.90
CA ASN A 747 18.54 45.56 -37.07
C ASN A 747 19.79 44.77 -37.52
N ARG A 748 20.65 44.37 -36.56
CA ARG A 748 21.84 43.56 -36.84
C ARG A 748 21.51 42.17 -37.37
N ILE A 749 20.42 41.56 -36.89
CA ILE A 749 19.90 40.31 -37.44
C ILE A 749 19.53 40.51 -38.91
N GLY A 750 18.74 41.54 -39.24
CA GLY A 750 18.33 41.83 -40.62
C GLY A 750 19.49 42.12 -41.58
N ARG A 751 20.64 42.57 -41.08
CA ARG A 751 21.86 42.82 -41.89
C ARG A 751 22.71 41.57 -42.14
N GLN A 752 22.33 40.41 -41.62
CA GLN A 752 23.10 39.17 -41.84
C GLN A 752 22.86 38.60 -43.24
N SER A 753 23.94 38.13 -43.87
CA SER A 753 23.87 37.35 -45.10
C SER A 753 23.60 35.87 -44.83
N LEU A 754 22.79 35.25 -45.72
CA LEU A 754 22.54 33.81 -45.69
C LEU A 754 23.82 33.01 -45.95
N LYS A 755 23.99 31.95 -45.18
CA LYS A 755 25.16 31.08 -45.17
C LYS A 755 24.98 29.93 -46.17
N SER A 756 25.89 28.97 -46.15
CA SER A 756 25.79 27.75 -46.98
C SER A 756 24.51 26.97 -46.69
N ASN A 757 23.98 26.25 -47.69
CA ASN A 757 22.82 25.36 -47.55
C ASN A 757 23.17 24.03 -46.86
N ARG A 758 23.74 24.10 -45.66
CA ARG A 758 24.05 22.94 -44.80
C ARG A 758 23.36 23.16 -43.46
N TYR A 759 23.02 22.07 -42.78
CA TYR A 759 22.51 22.13 -41.41
C TYR A 759 23.40 23.02 -40.55
N ARG A 760 22.80 23.98 -39.87
CA ARG A 760 23.50 24.89 -38.99
C ARG A 760 22.58 25.32 -37.85
N TYR A 761 22.85 24.74 -36.68
CA TYR A 761 22.21 25.19 -35.44
C TYR A 761 22.38 26.70 -35.29
N SER A 762 21.27 27.41 -35.12
CA SER A 762 21.21 28.87 -35.12
C SER A 762 20.26 29.38 -34.04
N ASP A 763 20.79 30.25 -33.18
CA ASP A 763 20.00 30.94 -32.17
C ASP A 763 19.17 32.09 -32.76
N VAL A 764 19.55 32.59 -33.94
CA VAL A 764 18.97 33.78 -34.56
C VAL A 764 17.48 33.61 -34.85
N ALA A 765 17.06 32.41 -35.27
CA ALA A 765 15.66 32.10 -35.52
C ALA A 765 14.77 32.41 -34.30
N TYR A 766 15.26 32.11 -33.09
CA TYR A 766 14.49 32.28 -31.86
C TYR A 766 14.38 33.74 -31.42
N TYR A 767 15.31 34.61 -31.80
CA TYR A 767 15.14 36.05 -31.63
C TYR A 767 14.01 36.58 -32.53
N VAL A 768 13.96 36.15 -33.78
CA VAL A 768 12.89 36.53 -34.72
C VAL A 768 11.54 36.03 -34.21
N MET A 769 11.46 34.77 -33.80
CA MET A 769 10.24 34.21 -33.21
C MET A 769 9.83 34.97 -31.94
N LYS A 770 10.76 35.24 -31.01
CA LYS A 770 10.47 36.04 -29.80
C LYS A 770 9.86 37.38 -30.17
N LYS A 771 10.46 38.12 -31.11
CA LYS A 771 9.94 39.42 -31.53
C LYS A 771 8.52 39.29 -32.09
N TYR A 772 8.31 38.35 -32.99
CA TYR A 772 7.00 38.13 -33.59
C TYR A 772 5.93 37.75 -32.55
N ILE A 773 6.27 36.86 -31.61
CA ILE A 773 5.41 36.47 -30.48
C ILE A 773 5.00 37.71 -29.67
N GLU A 774 5.98 38.51 -29.23
CA GLU A 774 5.74 39.66 -28.37
C GLU A 774 4.98 40.77 -29.11
N ASP A 775 5.26 40.98 -30.39
CA ASP A 775 4.54 41.93 -31.24
C ASP A 775 3.11 41.48 -31.51
N THR A 776 2.85 40.18 -31.61
CA THR A 776 1.52 39.61 -31.86
C THR A 776 0.64 39.64 -30.60
N TYR A 777 1.17 39.16 -29.47
CA TYR A 777 0.41 39.06 -28.23
C TYR A 777 0.48 40.31 -27.36
N LYS A 778 1.36 41.28 -27.66
CA LYS A 778 1.61 42.48 -26.85
C LYS A 778 1.99 42.16 -25.40
N GLN A 779 2.66 41.03 -25.20
CA GLN A 779 3.10 40.52 -23.90
C GLN A 779 4.45 39.85 -24.07
N SER A 780 5.32 39.93 -23.05
CA SER A 780 6.66 39.36 -23.12
C SER A 780 6.63 37.82 -23.12
N LEU A 781 7.60 37.20 -23.80
CA LEU A 781 7.66 35.75 -23.96
C LEU A 781 7.73 35.02 -22.60
N ASP A 782 8.40 35.61 -21.61
CA ASP A 782 8.50 35.06 -20.25
C ASP A 782 7.14 34.96 -19.55
N LYS A 783 6.32 36.00 -19.64
CA LYS A 783 4.97 36.02 -19.06
C LYS A 783 4.05 35.05 -19.79
N LEU A 784 4.08 35.07 -21.12
CA LEU A 784 3.30 34.14 -21.95
C LEU A 784 3.65 32.68 -21.66
N ALA A 785 4.94 32.35 -21.58
CA ALA A 785 5.38 30.98 -21.30
C ALA A 785 4.90 30.52 -19.90
N ARG A 786 4.98 31.41 -18.91
CA ARG A 786 4.50 31.13 -17.56
C ARG A 786 2.99 30.91 -17.52
N GLU A 787 2.21 31.82 -18.10
CA GLU A 787 0.74 31.80 -18.06
C GLU A 787 0.15 30.66 -18.89
N LYS A 788 0.68 30.40 -20.09
CA LYS A 788 0.13 29.37 -20.99
C LYS A 788 0.64 27.95 -20.69
N TYR A 789 1.83 27.78 -20.10
CA TYR A 789 2.44 26.45 -19.95
C TYR A 789 2.94 26.15 -18.54
N PHE A 790 3.83 26.97 -17.98
CA PHE A 790 4.49 26.58 -16.71
C PHE A 790 3.51 26.51 -15.54
N ALA A 791 2.64 27.52 -15.36
CA ALA A 791 1.65 27.50 -14.31
C ALA A 791 0.58 26.40 -14.52
N PRO A 792 -0.01 26.23 -15.73
CA PRO A 792 -0.96 25.13 -15.97
C PRO A 792 -0.40 23.73 -15.76
N LEU A 793 0.89 23.52 -16.05
CA LEU A 793 1.59 22.26 -15.82
C LEU A 793 1.97 22.05 -14.35
N GLY A 794 1.88 23.07 -13.50
CA GLY A 794 2.33 23.04 -12.11
C GLY A 794 3.85 23.09 -11.96
N THR A 795 4.59 23.52 -12.97
CA THR A 795 6.06 23.68 -12.92
C THR A 795 6.42 24.99 -12.21
N ASN A 796 6.02 25.13 -10.96
CA ASN A 796 6.08 26.38 -10.19
C ASN A 796 7.51 26.91 -9.97
N ASN A 797 8.51 26.04 -10.11
CA ASN A 797 9.93 26.32 -9.96
C ASN A 797 10.65 26.55 -11.31
N THR A 798 9.91 26.65 -12.42
CA THR A 798 10.47 26.89 -13.77
C THR A 798 10.02 28.26 -14.28
N GLY A 799 10.96 29.07 -14.76
CA GLY A 799 10.62 30.39 -15.29
C GLY A 799 11.82 31.20 -15.76
N TYR A 800 11.55 32.47 -16.08
CA TYR A 800 12.54 33.49 -16.42
C TYR A 800 12.73 34.43 -15.23
N ARG A 801 13.88 35.11 -15.19
CA ARG A 801 14.17 36.15 -14.18
C ARG A 801 13.83 35.65 -12.76
N PRO A 802 14.51 34.59 -12.29
CA PRO A 802 14.11 33.90 -11.06
C PRO A 802 14.09 34.81 -9.83
N LEU A 803 14.88 35.89 -9.80
CA LEU A 803 14.88 36.88 -8.71
C LEU A 803 13.58 37.67 -8.57
N ASP A 804 12.72 37.68 -9.59
CA ASP A 804 11.40 38.33 -9.53
C ASP A 804 10.39 37.48 -8.73
N TYR A 805 10.70 36.20 -8.49
CA TYR A 805 9.75 35.22 -7.95
C TYR A 805 10.30 34.38 -6.79
N PHE A 806 11.62 34.22 -6.69
CA PHE A 806 12.27 33.34 -5.73
C PHE A 806 13.33 34.07 -4.93
N ASP A 807 13.46 33.68 -3.66
CA ASP A 807 14.54 34.16 -2.82
C ASP A 807 15.90 33.80 -3.43
N LYS A 808 16.83 34.77 -3.40
CA LYS A 808 18.15 34.61 -4.01
C LYS A 808 18.91 33.40 -3.46
N ASN A 809 18.72 33.04 -2.19
CA ASN A 809 19.38 31.91 -1.56
C ASN A 809 18.92 30.54 -2.12
N ARG A 810 17.77 30.48 -2.81
CA ARG A 810 17.33 29.28 -3.50
C ARG A 810 17.99 29.11 -4.86
N ILE A 811 18.60 30.15 -5.42
CA ILE A 811 19.18 30.11 -6.76
C ILE A 811 20.64 29.73 -6.64
N VAL A 812 21.00 28.57 -7.22
CA VAL A 812 22.40 28.14 -7.30
C VAL A 812 23.16 29.12 -8.19
N PRO A 813 24.27 29.72 -7.72
CA PRO A 813 25.07 30.61 -8.54
C PRO A 813 25.58 29.88 -9.79
N SER A 814 25.25 30.41 -10.96
CA SER A 814 25.64 29.90 -12.28
C SER A 814 26.64 30.80 -12.98
#